data_AF-A0A3B3Z3H7-F1
#
_entry.id   AF-A0A3B3Z3H7-F1
#
_cell.length_a   1.000
_cell.length_b   1.000
_cell.length_c   1.000
_cell.angle_alpha   90.00
_cell.angle_beta   90.00
_cell.angle_gamma   90.00
#
_symmetry.space_group_name_H-M   'P 1'
#
loop_
_entity.id
_entity.type
_entity.pdbx_description
1 polymer ?
#
loop_
_entity_poly.entity_id
_entity_poly.type
_entity_poly.pdbx_seq_one_letter_code
_entity_poly.pdbx_strand_id
1 'polypeptide(L)'
;MKPSPRLSRIATNRKSLQVSAVSGSHDLVQQKRSVVNSKSSRSSGPDLGLVLVLVLTVCCWSPQISDIQVNGQSADMTAKERLLLWAQRMVEGYQGLRCDNFTTSWRDGRLLNAVIHRHRPSLIDMNQVYRQTNQENLEQAFSVAERELGVTRLLDPEDVDVPHPDEKSIITYVSSLYDAMPRVPDIQDGVKANELELRWQEYYEVVTVLLQWIRHHILLDDELTSAFPPQVLWRQFLKFKETELPAKEADKNRSKHIFKSFEGAVQAGLVKVPPGYHPLDVEKEWGRLHVGILERERLLRTEFERLERLQRIVSKVQMESGVCEEQLNQVETLLSGKPAQHTAEVEADLEKAEAMIRLLFNDVQLLKDGRHLQAEQMYRRVYRLHERLVNVRSEYNLRLKSGVTTAQIPMTQIPMTQIPVQVHSQVGPPQQSSRVRPELDEVTLRYVLDLLGWVEDNQQRVEEGEWGSDLPNVETQLGSHRGLHQSVEEFRSKIERGQISPASKAAYREYLGKLELQYGKLLSASKARLRHLVELHAFVSAATKELMWLNEKEEEEVNYDWSDKNSNMASKKESYSGLMRELELREKKVNGVQASGDKLLRDGHPARPTIEAFTAALQTQWSWLLQLCCCIETHLKENTAYFQFFTDVKEAEERMRKMQEVMKRKYTCDRSVTVTRLEDLLQDAADEKEQLAEFQTHLEGLKRRAKTVVQLKPRNPASATKGKLPVQAVCDFKQMEVTSLSVLGLTHSLTRF
;
A
#
# COMPACT_ATOMS: atom_id res chain seq x y z
N MET A 1 -35.98 -21.53 35.16
CA MET A 1 -35.66 -21.23 36.56
C MET A 1 -35.03 -19.84 36.68
N LYS A 2 -35.76 -18.93 37.32
CA LYS A 2 -35.33 -17.72 38.06
C LYS A 2 -36.09 -17.78 39.40
N PRO A 3 -35.76 -17.06 40.51
CA PRO A 3 -34.54 -16.31 40.91
C PRO A 3 -34.13 -16.44 42.43
N SER A 4 -32.99 -15.81 42.81
CA SER A 4 -32.65 -15.12 44.10
C SER A 4 -32.29 -15.93 45.37
N PRO A 5 -31.69 -15.37 46.46
CA PRO A 5 -30.80 -14.20 46.66
C PRO A 5 -29.52 -14.53 47.47
N ARG A 6 -28.48 -13.67 47.43
CA ARG A 6 -27.72 -13.22 48.62
C ARG A 6 -26.71 -12.11 48.26
N LEU A 7 -27.22 -10.89 48.26
CA LEU A 7 -26.47 -9.67 48.54
C LEU A 7 -26.31 -9.54 50.06
N SER A 8 -25.09 -9.64 50.59
CA SER A 8 -24.61 -8.90 51.76
C SER A 8 -23.19 -9.33 52.13
N ARG A 9 -22.29 -8.35 52.33
CA ARG A 9 -20.89 -8.42 52.78
C ARG A 9 -19.84 -8.60 51.67
N ILE A 10 -19.41 -7.47 51.10
CA ILE A 10 -18.06 -6.92 51.24
C ILE A 10 -18.20 -5.41 51.00
N ALA A 11 -18.52 -4.71 52.08
CA ALA A 11 -18.47 -3.27 52.19
C ALA A 11 -17.64 -2.96 53.44
N THR A 12 -16.35 -3.33 53.43
CA THR A 12 -15.36 -2.95 54.44
C THR A 12 -13.97 -3.45 54.01
N ASN A 13 -13.27 -2.68 53.15
CA ASN A 13 -11.80 -2.50 53.18
C ASN A 13 -11.29 -1.71 51.95
N ARG A 14 -11.92 -0.55 51.70
CA ARG A 14 -11.32 0.51 50.87
C ARG A 14 -11.12 1.82 51.62
N LYS A 15 -11.21 1.79 52.97
CA LYS A 15 -10.93 2.92 53.87
C LYS A 15 -9.68 2.74 54.74
N SER A 16 -9.02 1.58 54.72
CA SER A 16 -7.84 1.30 55.57
C SER A 16 -6.50 1.65 54.91
N LEU A 17 -6.42 1.71 53.58
CA LEU A 17 -5.17 2.05 52.86
C LEU A 17 -5.01 3.54 52.54
N GLN A 18 -6.05 4.36 52.77
CA GLN A 18 -5.95 5.83 52.67
C GLN A 18 -5.76 6.50 54.05
N VAL A 19 -5.98 5.78 55.16
CA VAL A 19 -5.80 6.32 56.51
C VAL A 19 -4.36 6.15 57.04
N SER A 20 -3.64 5.09 56.65
CA SER A 20 -2.23 4.92 57.07
C SER A 20 -1.25 5.84 56.35
N ALA A 21 -1.53 6.25 55.11
CA ALA A 21 -0.70 7.23 54.40
C ALA A 21 -0.95 8.67 54.90
N VAL A 22 -2.16 8.98 55.37
CA VAL A 22 -2.48 10.28 55.97
C VAL A 22 -1.96 10.38 57.41
N SER A 23 -2.00 9.30 58.20
CA SER A 23 -1.50 9.31 59.59
C SER A 23 0.00 9.57 59.70
N GLY A 24 0.83 8.96 58.85
CA GLY A 24 2.29 9.18 58.86
C GLY A 24 2.71 10.59 58.42
N SER A 25 1.94 11.20 57.52
CA SER A 25 2.15 12.60 57.11
C SER A 25 1.63 13.59 58.16
N HIS A 26 0.54 13.26 58.85
CA HIS A 26 -0.04 14.10 59.91
C HIS A 26 0.85 14.13 61.16
N ASP A 27 1.54 13.04 61.50
CA ASP A 27 2.51 13.00 62.62
C ASP A 27 3.78 13.80 62.32
N LEU A 28 4.28 13.77 61.07
CA LEU A 28 5.44 14.57 60.65
C LEU A 28 5.11 16.08 60.53
N VAL A 29 3.85 16.41 60.20
CA VAL A 29 3.35 17.79 60.13
C VAL A 29 2.99 18.34 61.52
N GLN A 30 2.46 17.52 62.43
CA GLN A 30 2.26 17.88 63.85
C GLN A 30 3.60 18.14 64.56
N GLN A 31 4.64 17.36 64.23
CA GLN A 31 6.00 17.59 64.74
C GLN A 31 6.66 18.84 64.15
N LYS A 32 6.27 19.26 62.93
CA LYS A 32 6.65 20.57 62.35
C LYS A 32 5.87 21.75 62.95
N ARG A 33 4.59 21.58 63.29
CA ARG A 33 3.74 22.65 63.87
C ARG A 33 4.13 22.99 65.32
N SER A 34 4.61 22.02 66.10
CA SER A 34 5.00 22.28 67.50
C SER A 34 6.28 23.09 67.65
N VAL A 35 7.19 23.02 66.67
CA VAL A 35 8.45 23.78 66.70
C VAL A 35 8.23 25.25 66.32
N VAL A 36 7.32 25.53 65.38
CA VAL A 36 7.02 26.90 64.91
C VAL A 36 6.17 27.69 65.94
N ASN A 37 5.23 27.03 66.64
CA ASN A 37 4.36 27.70 67.62
C ASN A 37 5.01 27.97 68.99
N SER A 38 6.31 27.68 69.16
CA SER A 38 7.03 27.92 70.42
C SER A 38 7.47 29.38 70.64
N LYS A 39 7.19 30.30 69.71
CA LYS A 39 7.38 31.74 69.89
C LYS A 39 6.15 32.41 70.53
N SER A 40 5.86 32.09 71.77
CA SER A 40 5.05 33.01 72.61
C SER A 40 5.37 32.98 74.10
N SER A 41 6.38 32.23 74.57
CA SER A 41 6.81 32.35 75.96
C SER A 41 8.33 32.33 76.10
N ARG A 42 8.81 33.36 76.82
CA ARG A 42 10.21 33.61 77.16
C ARG A 42 10.83 32.38 77.84
N SER A 43 11.92 31.86 77.27
CA SER A 43 12.96 31.14 78.03
C SER A 43 14.29 31.21 77.30
N SER A 44 15.32 31.53 78.06
CA SER A 44 16.69 31.87 77.71
C SER A 44 17.55 30.64 77.37
N GLY A 45 18.24 30.68 76.23
CA GLY A 45 19.34 29.76 75.90
C GLY A 45 20.00 30.11 74.54
N PRO A 46 21.34 30.04 74.37
CA PRO A 46 22.02 30.50 73.15
C PRO A 46 21.86 29.59 71.91
N ASP A 47 21.23 28.41 72.01
CA ASP A 47 21.33 27.38 70.96
C ASP A 47 20.12 27.24 70.02
N LEU A 48 18.98 27.89 70.28
CA LEU A 48 17.82 27.81 69.37
C LEU A 48 18.06 28.54 68.03
N GLY A 49 18.87 29.60 68.02
CA GLY A 49 19.20 30.33 66.79
C GLY A 49 20.04 29.49 65.83
N LEU A 50 20.98 28.70 66.35
CA LEU A 50 21.85 27.84 65.54
C LEU A 50 21.10 26.62 64.99
N VAL A 51 20.15 26.04 65.74
CA VAL A 51 19.32 24.93 65.24
C VAL A 51 18.33 25.41 64.18
N LEU A 52 17.72 26.59 64.32
CA LEU A 52 16.85 27.15 63.28
C LEU A 52 17.65 27.53 62.03
N VAL A 53 18.86 28.07 62.18
CA VAL A 53 19.77 28.35 61.07
C VAL A 53 20.24 27.05 60.42
N LEU A 54 20.57 25.99 61.17
CA LEU A 54 20.96 24.67 60.61
C LEU A 54 19.80 23.99 59.90
N VAL A 55 18.58 24.02 60.44
CA VAL A 55 17.40 23.44 59.78
C VAL A 55 17.01 24.23 58.52
N LEU A 56 17.08 25.57 58.55
CA LEU A 56 16.89 26.37 57.32
C LEU A 56 18.00 26.12 56.29
N THR A 57 19.26 26.01 56.74
CA THR A 57 20.44 25.90 55.85
C THR A 57 20.62 24.48 55.28
N VAL A 58 20.31 23.43 56.04
CA VAL A 58 20.48 22.03 55.64
C VAL A 58 19.23 21.43 54.99
N CYS A 59 18.01 21.87 55.35
CA CYS A 59 16.78 21.29 54.77
C CYS A 59 16.11 22.14 53.67
N CYS A 60 16.36 23.46 53.58
CA CYS A 60 15.61 24.32 52.63
C CYS A 60 16.45 25.20 51.69
N TRP A 61 17.72 25.51 51.98
CA TRP A 61 18.41 26.60 51.26
C TRP A 61 19.44 26.22 50.19
N SER A 62 19.93 24.97 50.08
CA SER A 62 21.03 24.64 49.16
C SER A 62 20.74 23.70 47.97
N PRO A 63 19.67 22.87 47.92
CA PRO A 63 19.42 22.05 46.72
C PRO A 63 18.19 22.41 45.86
N GLN A 64 17.22 23.23 46.32
CA GLN A 64 15.93 23.38 45.62
C GLN A 64 15.81 24.60 44.70
N ILE A 65 16.52 25.71 44.94
CA ILE A 65 16.31 26.97 44.20
C ILE A 65 17.28 27.11 43.00
N SER A 66 18.33 26.28 42.91
CA SER A 66 19.37 26.39 41.87
C SER A 66 18.90 26.08 40.44
N ASP A 67 17.84 25.27 40.29
CA ASP A 67 17.34 24.71 39.01
C ASP A 67 16.13 25.45 38.40
N ILE A 68 15.95 26.73 38.70
CA ILE A 68 14.87 27.55 38.11
C ILE A 68 15.26 27.93 36.66
N GLN A 69 14.42 27.58 35.67
CA GLN A 69 14.62 27.87 34.26
C GLN A 69 13.51 28.78 33.74
N VAL A 70 13.88 29.98 33.29
CA VAL A 70 12.94 31.01 32.81
C VAL A 70 13.52 31.68 31.56
N ASN A 71 12.74 31.84 30.48
CA ASN A 71 13.25 32.42 29.23
C ASN A 71 13.86 33.82 29.49
N GLY A 72 14.92 34.24 28.81
CA GLY A 72 15.55 35.56 29.07
C GLY A 72 16.35 35.68 30.37
N GLN A 73 16.63 34.56 31.05
CA GLN A 73 17.63 34.50 32.12
C GLN A 73 19.04 34.81 31.58
N SER A 74 19.80 35.65 32.28
CA SER A 74 21.25 35.82 32.03
C SER A 74 22.05 34.88 32.94
N ALA A 75 23.27 34.52 32.52
CA ALA A 75 24.13 33.56 33.24
C ALA A 75 24.51 34.03 34.66
N ASP A 76 24.46 35.34 34.91
CA ASP A 76 24.89 35.96 36.17
C ASP A 76 23.75 36.12 37.19
N MET A 77 22.51 35.73 36.87
CA MET A 77 21.39 35.85 37.80
C MET A 77 21.51 34.87 38.96
N THR A 78 21.13 35.30 40.15
CA THR A 78 20.96 34.45 41.31
C THR A 78 19.65 33.66 41.23
N ALA A 79 19.57 32.56 41.98
CA ALA A 79 18.37 31.72 42.10
C ALA A 79 17.11 32.53 42.52
N LYS A 80 17.29 33.50 43.43
CA LYS A 80 16.24 34.43 43.86
C LYS A 80 15.75 35.33 42.72
N GLU A 81 16.66 35.87 41.92
CA GLU A 81 16.31 36.73 40.78
C GLU A 81 15.60 35.95 39.68
N ARG A 82 15.99 34.68 39.46
CA ARG A 82 15.27 33.80 38.53
C ARG A 82 13.84 33.50 39.00
N LEU A 83 13.64 33.23 40.30
CA LEU A 83 12.31 33.04 40.88
C LEU A 83 11.46 34.32 40.77
N LEU A 84 12.08 35.49 40.95
CA LEU A 84 11.39 36.78 40.85
C LEU A 84 10.92 37.03 39.41
N LEU A 85 11.79 36.78 38.43
CA LEU A 85 11.47 36.89 37.01
C LEU A 85 10.35 35.94 36.61
N TRP A 86 10.35 34.72 37.14
CA TRP A 86 9.24 33.78 36.95
C TRP A 86 7.92 34.34 37.49
N ALA A 87 7.91 34.81 38.74
CA ALA A 87 6.70 35.34 39.36
C ALA A 87 6.15 36.55 38.59
N GLN A 88 7.03 37.46 38.14
CA GLN A 88 6.66 38.61 37.31
C GLN A 88 5.96 38.21 36.01
N ARG A 89 6.42 37.15 35.35
CA ARG A 89 5.80 36.63 34.12
C ARG A 89 4.46 35.98 34.36
N MET A 90 4.33 35.24 35.45
CA MET A 90 3.06 34.59 35.78
C MET A 90 1.94 35.62 35.98
N VAL A 91 2.29 36.83 36.42
CA VAL A 91 1.36 37.94 36.68
C VAL A 91 1.32 39.00 35.57
N GLU A 92 2.01 38.81 34.45
CA GLU A 92 2.03 39.75 33.33
C GLU A 92 0.66 39.82 32.63
N GLY A 93 0.07 41.01 32.53
CA GLY A 93 -1.25 41.22 31.91
C GLY A 93 -2.44 41.18 32.88
N TYR A 94 -2.23 40.95 34.18
CA TYR A 94 -3.24 41.23 35.19
C TYR A 94 -3.22 42.71 35.60
N GLN A 95 -4.39 43.33 35.73
CA GLN A 95 -4.50 44.75 36.01
C GLN A 95 -4.06 45.08 37.45
N GLY A 96 -3.10 46.00 37.57
CA GLY A 96 -2.65 46.52 38.87
C GLY A 96 -1.77 45.58 39.70
N LEU A 97 -1.34 44.44 39.15
CA LEU A 97 -0.45 43.49 39.83
C LEU A 97 0.99 43.62 39.32
N ARG A 98 1.94 43.75 40.25
CA ARG A 98 3.39 43.74 39.99
C ARG A 98 4.09 43.00 41.11
N CYS A 99 5.08 42.19 40.76
CA CYS A 99 5.90 41.46 41.70
C CYS A 99 7.29 42.08 41.75
N ASP A 100 7.56 42.91 42.75
CA ASP A 100 8.82 43.63 42.89
C ASP A 100 9.73 43.04 43.97
N ASN A 101 9.17 42.25 44.89
CA ASN A 101 9.90 41.62 46.00
C ASN A 101 9.23 40.33 46.49
N PHE A 102 9.90 39.59 47.37
CA PHE A 102 9.33 38.44 48.09
C PHE A 102 8.88 38.81 49.52
N THR A 103 8.44 40.05 49.73
CA THR A 103 7.91 40.50 51.02
C THR A 103 6.52 41.10 50.81
N THR A 104 6.42 42.43 50.77
CA THR A 104 5.16 43.18 50.75
C THR A 104 4.33 42.93 49.49
N SER A 105 4.95 42.55 48.37
CA SER A 105 4.22 42.31 47.11
C SER A 105 3.24 41.13 47.22
N TRP A 106 3.51 40.17 48.10
CA TRP A 106 2.70 38.96 48.27
C TRP A 106 1.66 39.06 49.39
N ARG A 107 1.70 40.16 50.16
CA ARG A 107 0.90 40.38 51.37
C ARG A 107 -0.60 40.36 51.11
N ASP A 108 -1.05 40.90 49.98
CA ASP A 108 -2.47 41.03 49.67
C ASP A 108 -3.10 39.73 49.11
N GLY A 109 -2.29 38.68 48.95
CA GLY A 109 -2.68 37.38 48.40
C GLY A 109 -3.03 37.41 46.91
N ARG A 110 -3.03 38.57 46.25
CA ARG A 110 -3.48 38.70 44.85
C ARG A 110 -2.47 38.09 43.89
N LEU A 111 -1.18 38.23 44.17
CA LEU A 111 -0.12 37.58 43.37
C LEU A 111 -0.21 36.06 43.43
N LEU A 112 -0.44 35.46 44.60
CA LEU A 112 -0.60 34.01 44.72
C LEU A 112 -1.79 33.51 43.90
N ASN A 113 -2.93 34.20 44.01
CA ASN A 113 -4.12 33.84 43.25
C ASN A 113 -3.90 34.02 41.73
N ALA A 114 -3.21 35.08 41.30
CA ALA A 114 -2.89 35.31 39.88
C ALA A 114 -1.95 34.23 39.31
N VAL A 115 -0.96 33.79 40.09
CA VAL A 115 -0.02 32.72 39.71
C VAL A 115 -0.76 31.39 39.55
N ILE A 116 -1.64 31.03 40.49
CA ILE A 116 -2.45 29.81 40.42
C ILE A 116 -3.46 29.90 39.25
N HIS A 117 -4.12 31.04 39.06
CA HIS A 117 -5.06 31.27 37.95
C HIS A 117 -4.37 31.16 36.59
N ARG A 118 -3.14 31.66 36.45
CA ARG A 118 -2.33 31.51 35.23
C ARG A 118 -2.06 30.04 34.90
N HIS A 119 -1.83 29.22 35.92
CA HIS A 119 -1.59 27.79 35.75
C HIS A 119 -2.89 27.02 35.44
N ARG A 120 -3.99 27.33 36.13
CA ARG A 120 -5.31 26.76 35.89
C ARG A 120 -6.41 27.81 36.09
N PRO A 121 -6.93 28.42 35.00
CA PRO A 121 -7.91 29.51 35.10
C PRO A 121 -9.23 29.12 35.77
N SER A 122 -9.63 27.84 35.69
CA SER A 122 -10.91 27.37 36.25
C SER A 122 -10.96 27.29 37.77
N LEU A 123 -9.81 27.44 38.47
CA LEU A 123 -9.73 27.27 39.91
C LEU A 123 -9.97 28.55 40.72
N ILE A 124 -9.81 29.72 40.09
CA ILE A 124 -9.82 31.03 40.77
C ILE A 124 -10.63 32.02 39.92
N ASP A 125 -11.56 32.73 40.54
CA ASP A 125 -12.19 33.88 39.89
C ASP A 125 -11.45 35.17 40.26
N MET A 126 -10.67 35.71 39.33
CA MET A 126 -9.90 36.93 39.56
C MET A 126 -10.80 38.15 39.82
N ASN A 127 -12.03 38.19 39.32
CA ASN A 127 -12.95 39.31 39.60
C ASN A 127 -13.35 39.38 41.09
N GLN A 128 -13.39 38.22 41.74
CA GLN A 128 -13.67 38.09 43.17
C GLN A 128 -12.44 38.47 44.00
N VAL A 129 -11.24 38.02 43.60
CA VAL A 129 -9.95 38.28 44.27
C VAL A 129 -9.67 39.78 44.43
N TYR A 130 -10.04 40.61 43.44
CA TYR A 130 -9.84 42.06 43.54
C TYR A 130 -10.74 42.75 44.59
N ARG A 131 -11.84 42.10 45.00
CA ARG A 131 -12.84 42.66 45.95
C ARG A 131 -12.70 42.08 47.36
N GLN A 132 -11.98 40.99 47.52
CA GLN A 132 -11.76 40.29 48.79
C GLN A 132 -10.69 40.97 49.64
N THR A 133 -10.72 40.67 50.94
CA THR A 133 -9.69 41.09 51.90
C THR A 133 -8.40 40.28 51.70
N ASN A 134 -7.27 40.78 52.22
CA ASN A 134 -5.98 40.11 52.12
C ASN A 134 -6.02 38.69 52.73
N GLN A 135 -6.62 38.54 53.91
CA GLN A 135 -6.76 37.25 54.58
C GLN A 135 -7.58 36.24 53.77
N GLU A 136 -8.70 36.68 53.18
CA GLU A 136 -9.53 35.81 52.34
C GLU A 136 -8.79 35.35 51.08
N ASN A 137 -8.06 36.27 50.45
CA ASN A 137 -7.23 35.96 49.27
C ASN A 137 -6.13 34.95 49.60
N LEU A 138 -5.43 35.14 50.72
CA LEU A 138 -4.37 34.24 51.18
C LEU A 138 -4.90 32.86 51.52
N GLU A 139 -6.01 32.78 52.27
CA GLU A 139 -6.64 31.51 52.63
C GLU A 139 -7.13 30.75 51.38
N GLN A 140 -7.74 31.47 50.43
CA GLN A 140 -8.17 30.89 49.15
C GLN A 140 -6.98 30.33 48.37
N ALA A 141 -5.90 31.10 48.23
CA ALA A 141 -4.72 30.67 47.49
C ALA A 141 -4.08 29.42 48.12
N PHE A 142 -3.91 29.41 49.45
CA PHE A 142 -3.31 28.28 50.16
C PHE A 142 -4.20 27.03 50.10
N SER A 143 -5.50 27.18 50.27
CA SER A 143 -6.45 26.06 50.19
C SER A 143 -6.51 25.44 48.79
N VAL A 144 -6.55 26.28 47.74
CA VAL A 144 -6.55 25.82 46.35
C VAL A 144 -5.23 25.16 45.99
N ALA A 145 -4.09 25.73 46.39
CA ALA A 145 -2.77 25.16 46.12
C ALA A 145 -2.58 23.79 46.81
N GLU A 146 -3.05 23.63 48.05
CA GLU A 146 -2.98 22.36 48.76
C GLU A 146 -3.88 21.29 48.12
N ARG A 147 -5.13 21.63 47.82
CA ARG A 147 -6.11 20.66 47.32
C ARG A 147 -5.88 20.26 45.86
N GLU A 148 -5.54 21.22 45.00
CA GLU A 148 -5.53 21.04 43.54
C GLU A 148 -4.13 20.88 42.95
N LEU A 149 -3.10 21.41 43.63
CA LEU A 149 -1.70 21.36 43.20
C LEU A 149 -0.80 20.52 44.13
N GLY A 150 -1.32 20.08 45.29
CA GLY A 150 -0.56 19.26 46.25
C GLY A 150 0.56 20.00 46.97
N VAL A 151 0.55 21.34 46.96
CA VAL A 151 1.55 22.17 47.64
C VAL A 151 1.25 22.19 49.14
N THR A 152 2.21 21.77 49.96
CA THR A 152 2.02 21.79 51.42
C THR A 152 1.83 23.22 51.93
N ARG A 153 0.81 23.44 52.76
CA ARG A 153 0.58 24.72 53.44
C ARG A 153 1.66 24.96 54.49
N LEU A 154 2.66 25.78 54.15
CA LEU A 154 3.79 26.13 55.04
C LEU A 154 3.58 27.45 55.78
N LEU A 155 2.64 28.28 55.32
CA LEU A 155 2.37 29.63 55.84
C LEU A 155 0.90 29.72 56.22
N ASP A 156 0.59 30.45 57.29
CA ASP A 156 -0.76 30.85 57.64
C ASP A 156 -1.04 32.29 57.15
N PRO A 157 -2.29 32.64 56.77
CA PRO A 157 -2.63 33.99 56.29
C PRO A 157 -2.21 35.11 57.24
N GLU A 158 -2.25 34.86 58.54
CA GLU A 158 -1.88 35.81 59.59
C GLU A 158 -0.38 36.11 59.61
N ASP A 159 0.47 35.16 59.19
CA ASP A 159 1.92 35.32 59.13
C ASP A 159 2.38 36.12 57.90
N VAL A 160 1.51 36.21 56.88
CA VAL A 160 1.78 36.90 55.63
C VAL A 160 1.13 38.29 55.59
N ASP A 161 -0.08 38.46 56.15
CA ASP A 161 -0.75 39.76 56.27
C ASP A 161 -0.22 40.62 57.43
N VAL A 162 1.10 40.82 57.45
CA VAL A 162 1.83 41.70 58.36
C VAL A 162 2.55 42.80 57.58
N PRO A 163 2.92 43.94 58.20
CA PRO A 163 3.61 45.03 57.50
C PRO A 163 4.91 44.61 56.80
N HIS A 164 5.64 43.65 57.39
CA HIS A 164 6.92 43.14 56.88
C HIS A 164 6.95 41.61 56.99
N PRO A 165 6.40 40.88 56.02
CA PRO A 165 6.40 39.42 56.05
C PRO A 165 7.82 38.88 55.80
N ASP A 166 8.12 37.71 56.35
CA ASP A 166 9.46 37.12 56.27
C ASP A 166 9.78 36.68 54.83
N GLU A 167 10.87 37.24 54.27
CA GLU A 167 11.24 37.03 52.88
C GLU A 167 11.61 35.57 52.59
N LYS A 168 12.28 34.89 53.53
CA LYS A 168 12.73 33.50 53.34
C LYS A 168 11.54 32.56 53.32
N SER A 169 10.57 32.79 54.19
CA SER A 169 9.31 32.06 54.26
C SER A 169 8.51 32.18 52.97
N ILE A 170 8.37 33.40 52.41
CA ILE A 170 7.69 33.62 51.13
C ILE A 170 8.45 32.95 49.98
N ILE A 171 9.77 33.12 49.89
CA ILE A 171 10.59 32.46 48.84
C ILE A 171 10.40 30.93 48.90
N THR A 172 10.43 30.34 50.09
CA THR A 172 10.28 28.89 50.28
C THR A 172 8.92 28.41 49.79
N TYR A 173 7.85 29.14 50.10
CA TYR A 173 6.52 28.79 49.65
C TYR A 173 6.35 28.98 48.13
N VAL A 174 6.82 30.09 47.58
CA VAL A 174 6.74 30.37 46.14
C VAL A 174 7.61 29.40 45.33
N SER A 175 8.75 28.96 45.85
CA SER A 175 9.57 27.91 45.23
C SER A 175 8.86 26.56 45.24
N SER A 176 8.18 26.21 46.34
CA SER A 176 7.37 24.99 46.41
C SER A 176 6.20 25.02 45.41
N LEU A 177 5.62 26.20 45.21
CA LEU A 177 4.58 26.44 44.21
C LEU A 177 5.12 26.32 42.78
N TYR A 178 6.33 26.83 42.52
CA TYR A 178 7.03 26.68 41.24
C TYR A 178 7.31 25.20 40.91
N ASP A 179 7.83 24.42 41.86
CA ASP A 179 8.16 23.00 41.65
C ASP A 179 6.93 22.11 41.40
N ALA A 180 5.79 22.47 41.98
CA ALA A 180 4.53 21.75 41.79
C ALA A 180 3.88 22.02 40.42
N MET A 181 4.30 23.05 39.71
CA MET A 181 3.79 23.37 38.37
C MET A 181 4.63 22.64 37.31
N PRO A 182 4.03 21.85 36.39
CA PRO A 182 4.78 21.17 35.34
C PRO A 182 5.67 22.14 34.57
N ARG A 183 6.96 21.78 34.47
CA ARG A 183 7.94 22.50 33.66
C ARG A 183 7.42 22.55 32.23
N VAL A 184 7.03 23.74 31.78
CA VAL A 184 6.67 23.99 30.40
C VAL A 184 7.93 23.69 29.58
N PRO A 185 7.93 22.64 28.70
CA PRO A 185 9.03 22.46 27.77
C PRO A 185 9.15 23.73 26.94
N ASP A 186 10.38 24.21 26.71
CA ASP A 186 10.68 25.41 25.95
C ASP A 186 9.72 25.60 24.77
N ILE A 187 8.72 26.45 24.99
CA ILE A 187 7.85 26.94 23.93
C ILE A 187 8.71 27.94 23.18
N GLN A 188 9.48 27.43 22.21
CA GLN A 188 10.09 28.27 21.18
C GLN A 188 9.03 28.86 20.22
N ASP A 189 7.75 28.46 20.31
CA ASP A 189 6.66 29.08 19.55
C ASP A 189 5.46 29.43 20.43
N GLY A 190 5.55 30.59 21.08
CA GLY A 190 4.48 31.15 21.91
C GLY A 190 3.32 31.65 21.06
N VAL A 191 2.42 30.76 20.66
CA VAL A 191 1.13 31.12 20.07
C VAL A 191 0.27 31.72 21.18
N LYS A 192 -0.03 33.03 21.10
CA LYS A 192 -0.91 33.73 22.06
C LYS A 192 -2.31 33.10 22.04
N ALA A 193 -3.08 33.17 23.13
CA ALA A 193 -4.41 32.56 23.23
C ALA A 193 -5.36 32.93 22.06
N ASN A 194 -5.32 34.18 21.58
CA ASN A 194 -6.10 34.64 20.43
C ASN A 194 -5.62 34.03 19.10
N GLU A 195 -4.32 33.74 18.99
CA GLU A 195 -3.76 33.09 17.80
C GLU A 195 -4.12 31.60 17.79
N LEU A 196 -4.17 30.94 18.95
CA LEU A 196 -4.61 29.55 19.07
C LEU A 196 -6.07 29.37 18.61
N GLU A 197 -6.95 30.30 18.99
CA GLU A 197 -8.35 30.31 18.56
C GLU A 197 -8.49 30.53 17.05
N LEU A 198 -7.70 31.44 16.47
CA LEU A 198 -7.66 31.68 15.03
C LEU A 198 -7.19 30.44 14.25
N ARG A 199 -6.12 29.78 14.72
CA ARG A 199 -5.56 28.55 14.09
C ARG A 199 -6.55 27.40 14.16
N TRP A 200 -7.25 27.27 15.28
CA TRP A 200 -8.31 26.28 15.44
C TRP A 200 -9.46 26.52 14.45
N GLN A 201 -9.93 27.76 14.34
CA GLN A 201 -11.00 28.12 13.42
C GLN A 201 -10.61 27.87 11.95
N GLU A 202 -9.40 28.29 11.56
CA GLU A 202 -8.86 28.07 10.23
C GLU A 202 -8.78 26.57 9.88
N TYR A 203 -8.32 25.75 10.82
CA TYR A 203 -8.29 24.30 10.67
C TYR A 203 -9.70 23.71 10.50
N TYR A 204 -10.63 24.13 11.36
CA TYR A 204 -12.01 23.64 11.36
C TYR A 204 -12.69 23.90 10.02
N GLU A 205 -12.60 25.13 9.50
CA GLU A 205 -13.22 25.52 8.22
C GLU A 205 -12.67 24.71 7.04
N VAL A 206 -11.33 24.58 6.94
CA VAL A 206 -10.68 23.81 5.87
C VAL A 206 -11.11 22.35 5.91
N VAL A 207 -11.11 21.73 7.10
CA VAL A 207 -11.48 20.33 7.27
C VAL A 207 -12.97 20.10 7.00
N THR A 208 -13.86 21.00 7.41
CA THR A 208 -15.30 20.89 7.11
C THR A 208 -15.55 20.86 5.60
N VAL A 209 -14.96 21.80 4.85
CA VAL A 209 -15.12 21.86 3.39
C VAL A 209 -14.52 20.62 2.73
N LEU A 210 -13.33 20.19 3.16
CA LEU A 210 -12.68 19.00 2.63
C LEU A 210 -13.51 17.73 2.86
N LEU A 211 -14.03 17.52 4.06
CA LEU A 211 -14.85 16.34 4.38
C LEU A 211 -16.19 16.34 3.64
N GLN A 212 -16.81 17.52 3.46
CA GLN A 212 -18.03 17.64 2.65
C GLN A 212 -17.77 17.26 1.18
N TRP A 213 -16.68 17.76 0.62
CA TRP A 213 -16.27 17.44 -0.75
C TRP A 213 -15.96 15.95 -0.94
N ILE A 214 -15.20 15.35 -0.01
CA ILE A 214 -14.92 13.91 -0.01
C ILE A 214 -16.22 13.10 -0.01
N ARG A 215 -17.16 13.42 0.90
CA ARG A 215 -18.45 12.70 1.00
C ARG A 215 -19.29 12.85 -0.27
N HIS A 216 -19.30 14.03 -0.87
CA HIS A 216 -20.02 14.28 -2.11
C HIS A 216 -19.52 13.37 -3.25
N HIS A 217 -18.21 13.26 -3.43
CA HIS A 217 -17.63 12.40 -4.47
C HIS A 217 -17.76 10.91 -4.18
N ILE A 218 -17.78 10.49 -2.91
CA ILE A 218 -18.06 9.10 -2.54
C ILE A 218 -19.52 8.73 -2.83
N LEU A 219 -20.48 9.64 -2.62
CA LEU A 219 -21.91 9.37 -2.79
C LEU A 219 -22.41 9.48 -4.23
N LEU A 220 -21.76 10.28 -5.08
CA LEU A 220 -22.19 10.52 -6.47
C LEU A 220 -21.98 9.34 -7.43
N ASP A 221 -21.26 8.29 -7.02
CA ASP A 221 -20.81 7.23 -7.95
C ASP A 221 -21.91 6.23 -8.36
N ASP A 222 -23.05 6.17 -7.66
CA ASP A 222 -24.04 5.10 -7.84
C ASP A 222 -25.20 5.45 -8.81
N GLU A 223 -25.55 6.73 -9.00
CA GLU A 223 -26.74 7.12 -9.80
C GLU A 223 -26.43 7.78 -11.15
N LEU A 224 -25.29 8.45 -11.33
CA LEU A 224 -24.98 9.24 -12.54
C LEU A 224 -24.17 8.47 -13.60
N THR A 225 -23.61 7.32 -13.25
CA THR A 225 -22.73 6.49 -14.09
C THR A 225 -23.46 5.76 -15.22
N SER A 226 -24.78 5.59 -15.14
CA SER A 226 -25.57 4.93 -16.21
C SER A 226 -26.17 5.89 -17.24
N ALA A 227 -26.23 7.20 -16.93
CA ALA A 227 -26.98 8.18 -17.71
C ALA A 227 -26.17 8.82 -18.85
N PHE A 228 -24.84 8.78 -18.79
CA PHE A 228 -23.96 9.44 -19.76
C PHE A 228 -23.09 8.44 -20.54
N PRO A 229 -22.72 8.76 -21.79
CA PRO A 229 -21.78 7.94 -22.55
C PRO A 229 -20.43 7.79 -21.83
N PRO A 230 -19.78 6.61 -21.89
CA PRO A 230 -18.49 6.37 -21.22
C PRO A 230 -17.39 7.37 -21.57
N GLN A 231 -17.38 7.93 -22.80
CA GLN A 231 -16.39 8.96 -23.18
C GLN A 231 -16.59 10.31 -22.48
N VAL A 232 -17.83 10.63 -22.09
CA VAL A 232 -18.14 11.85 -21.33
C VAL A 232 -17.75 11.64 -19.87
N LEU A 233 -18.08 10.47 -19.32
CA LEU A 233 -17.71 10.08 -17.95
C LEU A 233 -16.19 10.05 -17.76
N TRP A 234 -15.44 9.57 -18.75
CA TRP A 234 -13.97 9.58 -18.73
C TRP A 234 -13.40 10.99 -18.74
N ARG A 235 -13.91 11.89 -19.59
CA ARG A 235 -13.47 13.30 -19.62
C ARG A 235 -13.75 14.01 -18.31
N GLN A 236 -14.91 13.76 -17.70
CA GLN A 236 -15.24 14.29 -16.37
C GLN A 236 -14.31 13.73 -15.30
N PHE A 237 -14.01 12.44 -15.36
CA PHE A 237 -13.08 11.77 -14.44
C PHE A 237 -11.64 12.29 -14.56
N LEU A 238 -11.16 12.50 -15.78
CA LEU A 238 -9.84 13.11 -16.03
C LEU A 238 -9.79 14.54 -15.50
N LYS A 239 -10.80 15.37 -15.79
CA LYS A 239 -10.89 16.74 -15.26
C LYS A 239 -10.83 16.73 -13.73
N PHE A 240 -11.55 15.81 -13.09
CA PHE A 240 -11.50 15.63 -11.64
C PHE A 240 -10.08 15.28 -11.16
N LYS A 241 -9.38 14.31 -11.78
CA LYS A 241 -8.02 13.91 -11.40
C LYS A 241 -6.97 15.00 -11.64
N GLU A 242 -7.10 15.79 -12.70
CA GLU A 242 -6.09 16.76 -13.11
C GLU A 242 -6.27 18.13 -12.43
N THR A 243 -7.50 18.50 -12.09
CA THR A 243 -7.81 19.86 -11.60
C THR A 243 -8.33 19.89 -10.17
N GLU A 244 -9.33 19.07 -9.84
CA GLU A 244 -10.03 19.14 -8.56
C GLU A 244 -9.26 18.40 -7.46
N LEU A 245 -8.76 17.20 -7.77
CA LEU A 245 -8.07 16.34 -6.81
C LEU A 245 -6.75 16.97 -6.29
N PRO A 246 -5.86 17.54 -7.12
CA PRO A 246 -4.61 18.13 -6.63
C PRO A 246 -4.86 19.39 -5.78
N ALA A 247 -5.87 20.19 -6.14
CA ALA A 247 -6.26 21.36 -5.35
C ALA A 247 -6.73 20.95 -3.95
N LYS A 248 -7.53 19.87 -3.85
CA LYS A 248 -8.01 19.36 -2.56
C LYS A 248 -6.93 18.63 -1.77
N GLU A 249 -5.95 18.02 -2.43
CA GLU A 249 -4.77 17.48 -1.78
C GLU A 249 -3.90 18.59 -1.16
N ALA A 250 -3.77 19.73 -1.83
CA ALA A 250 -3.12 20.91 -1.25
C ALA A 250 -3.87 21.42 -0.01
N ASP A 251 -5.21 21.49 -0.04
CA ASP A 251 -6.04 21.84 1.12
C ASP A 251 -5.83 20.86 2.29
N LYS A 252 -5.74 19.54 2.01
CA LYS A 252 -5.42 18.50 3.01
C LYS A 252 -4.04 18.69 3.62
N ASN A 253 -3.03 18.98 2.81
CA ASN A 253 -1.68 19.21 3.31
C ASN A 253 -1.60 20.50 4.13
N ARG A 254 -2.28 21.57 3.69
CA ARG A 254 -2.43 22.81 4.46
C ARG A 254 -3.09 22.56 5.81
N SER A 255 -4.16 21.76 5.89
CA SER A 255 -4.81 21.46 7.18
C SER A 255 -3.89 20.71 8.15
N LYS A 256 -3.03 19.80 7.65
CA LYS A 256 -1.99 19.15 8.48
C LYS A 256 -0.98 20.16 9.02
N HIS A 257 -0.54 21.11 8.21
CA HIS A 257 0.37 22.17 8.65
C HIS A 257 -0.26 23.07 9.71
N ILE A 258 -1.53 23.46 9.52
CA ILE A 258 -2.27 24.25 10.52
C ILE A 258 -2.39 23.45 11.82
N PHE A 259 -2.77 22.17 11.76
CA PHE A 259 -2.88 21.32 12.95
C PHE A 259 -1.57 21.20 13.73
N LYS A 260 -0.45 21.01 13.04
CA LYS A 260 0.87 20.92 13.67
C LYS A 260 1.23 22.17 14.48
N SER A 261 0.76 23.35 14.07
CA SER A 261 1.02 24.60 14.78
C SER A 261 0.33 24.71 16.15
N PHE A 262 -0.74 23.94 16.40
CA PHE A 262 -1.46 23.93 17.68
C PHE A 262 -1.59 22.55 18.33
N GLU A 263 -0.94 21.53 17.77
CA GLU A 263 -0.98 20.14 18.26
C GLU A 263 -0.59 20.02 19.74
N GLY A 264 0.42 20.79 20.18
CA GLY A 264 0.81 20.86 21.58
C GLY A 264 -0.33 21.32 22.51
N ALA A 265 -1.16 22.26 22.05
CA ALA A 265 -2.33 22.72 22.81
C ALA A 265 -3.46 21.66 22.85
N VAL A 266 -3.57 20.81 21.82
CA VAL A 266 -4.47 19.65 21.83
C VAL A 266 -4.00 18.59 22.83
N GLN A 267 -2.70 18.26 22.81
CA GLN A 267 -2.10 17.28 23.74
C GLN A 267 -2.16 17.76 25.20
N ALA A 268 -2.00 19.06 25.42
CA ALA A 268 -2.18 19.70 26.73
C ALA A 268 -3.66 19.82 27.18
N GLY A 269 -4.61 19.47 26.31
CA GLY A 269 -6.05 19.50 26.60
C GLY A 269 -6.69 20.90 26.58
N LEU A 270 -5.98 21.92 26.05
CA LEU A 270 -6.48 23.29 25.90
C LEU A 270 -7.44 23.44 24.72
N VAL A 271 -7.28 22.64 23.67
CA VAL A 271 -8.18 22.58 22.50
C VAL A 271 -8.78 21.18 22.39
N LYS A 272 -10.11 21.10 22.34
CA LYS A 272 -10.83 19.83 22.16
C LYS A 272 -11.24 19.64 20.70
N VAL A 273 -10.62 18.67 20.03
CA VAL A 273 -10.96 18.32 18.64
C VAL A 273 -12.24 17.46 18.61
N PRO A 274 -13.30 17.86 17.86
CA PRO A 274 -14.49 17.04 17.70
C PRO A 274 -14.19 15.69 17.03
N PRO A 275 -14.97 14.63 17.32
CA PRO A 275 -14.82 13.34 16.65
C PRO A 275 -14.94 13.46 15.12
N GLY A 276 -14.04 12.84 14.37
CA GLY A 276 -14.02 12.90 12.90
C GLY A 276 -13.29 14.11 12.32
N TYR A 277 -12.86 15.06 13.15
CA TYR A 277 -12.07 16.23 12.74
C TYR A 277 -10.59 16.08 13.07
N HIS A 278 -10.16 14.96 13.64
CA HIS A 278 -8.74 14.70 13.86
C HIS A 278 -8.03 14.46 12.51
N PRO A 279 -6.77 14.89 12.30
CA PRO A 279 -6.07 14.68 11.02
C PRO A 279 -6.04 13.22 10.55
N LEU A 280 -5.99 12.27 11.49
CA LEU A 280 -6.07 10.84 11.21
C LEU A 280 -7.45 10.40 10.65
N ASP A 281 -8.53 11.01 11.13
CA ASP A 281 -9.88 10.73 10.61
C ASP A 281 -10.05 11.35 9.21
N VAL A 282 -9.49 12.54 8.98
CA VAL A 282 -9.45 13.18 7.65
C VAL A 282 -8.66 12.32 6.67
N GLU A 283 -7.50 11.78 7.07
CA GLU A 283 -6.71 10.87 6.22
C GLU A 283 -7.47 9.57 5.91
N LYS A 284 -8.23 9.05 6.88
CA LYS A 284 -9.08 7.88 6.68
C LYS A 284 -10.17 8.13 5.64
N GLU A 285 -10.87 9.26 5.72
CA GLU A 285 -11.90 9.63 4.72
C GLU A 285 -11.27 9.92 3.35
N TRP A 286 -10.08 10.51 3.32
CA TRP A 286 -9.29 10.67 2.09
C TRP A 286 -8.92 9.31 1.46
N GLY A 287 -8.54 8.33 2.27
CA GLY A 287 -8.29 6.96 1.82
C GLY A 287 -9.54 6.32 1.20
N ARG A 288 -10.73 6.55 1.78
CA ARG A 288 -12.01 6.08 1.21
C ARG A 288 -12.29 6.68 -0.15
N LEU A 289 -12.03 7.98 -0.33
CA LEU A 289 -12.13 8.64 -1.63
C LEU A 289 -11.18 7.98 -2.65
N HIS A 290 -9.94 7.70 -2.25
CA HIS A 290 -8.95 7.10 -3.13
C HIS A 290 -9.39 5.71 -3.63
N VAL A 291 -9.94 4.88 -2.75
CA VAL A 291 -10.54 3.59 -3.13
C VAL A 291 -11.69 3.79 -4.13
N GLY A 292 -12.57 4.77 -3.89
CA GLY A 292 -13.64 5.11 -4.83
C GLY A 292 -13.12 5.55 -6.21
N ILE A 293 -12.09 6.39 -6.25
CA ILE A 293 -11.43 6.82 -7.48
C ILE A 293 -10.90 5.62 -8.27
N LEU A 294 -10.19 4.71 -7.60
CA LEU A 294 -9.63 3.50 -8.23
C LEU A 294 -10.72 2.60 -8.79
N GLU A 295 -11.80 2.39 -8.04
CA GLU A 295 -12.91 1.56 -8.47
C GLU A 295 -13.64 2.18 -9.67
N ARG A 296 -13.88 3.49 -9.65
CA ARG A 296 -14.44 4.23 -10.78
C ARG A 296 -13.55 4.12 -12.03
N GLU A 297 -12.24 4.23 -11.87
CA GLU A 297 -11.29 4.10 -12.97
C GLU A 297 -11.30 2.68 -13.56
N ARG A 298 -11.34 1.66 -12.69
CA ARG A 298 -11.44 0.25 -13.07
C ARG A 298 -12.74 -0.04 -13.85
N LEU A 299 -13.87 0.48 -13.37
CA LEU A 299 -15.18 0.33 -14.04
C LEU A 299 -15.17 1.00 -15.41
N LEU A 300 -14.65 2.23 -15.52
CA LEU A 300 -14.55 2.93 -16.79
C LEU A 300 -13.65 2.20 -17.78
N ARG A 301 -12.46 1.73 -17.36
CA ARG A 301 -11.57 0.91 -18.21
C ARG A 301 -12.26 -0.35 -18.72
N THR A 302 -12.93 -1.07 -17.82
CA THR A 302 -13.68 -2.29 -18.16
C THR A 302 -14.75 -2.01 -19.22
N GLU A 303 -15.48 -0.90 -19.09
CA GLU A 303 -16.49 -0.50 -20.07
C GLU A 303 -15.88 -0.09 -21.42
N PHE A 304 -14.71 0.55 -21.45
CA PHE A 304 -13.99 0.84 -22.70
C PHE A 304 -13.54 -0.43 -23.41
N GLU A 305 -12.90 -1.36 -22.70
CA GLU A 305 -12.49 -2.64 -23.28
C GLU A 305 -13.70 -3.40 -23.86
N ARG A 306 -14.82 -3.39 -23.13
CA ARG A 306 -16.07 -4.00 -23.57
C ARG A 306 -16.57 -3.34 -24.86
N LEU A 307 -16.60 -2.00 -24.93
CA LEU A 307 -16.99 -1.27 -26.12
C LEU A 307 -16.05 -1.51 -27.31
N GLU A 308 -14.74 -1.59 -27.10
CA GLU A 308 -13.76 -1.90 -28.16
C GLU A 308 -13.92 -3.32 -28.71
N ARG A 309 -14.19 -4.30 -27.84
CA ARG A 309 -14.51 -5.67 -28.27
C ARG A 309 -15.78 -5.70 -29.12
N LEU A 310 -16.83 -5.00 -28.69
CA LEU A 310 -18.07 -4.89 -29.47
C LEU A 310 -17.86 -4.16 -30.79
N GLN A 311 -17.03 -3.11 -30.81
CA GLN A 311 -16.71 -2.39 -32.04
C GLN A 311 -15.94 -3.27 -33.03
N ARG A 312 -15.05 -4.15 -32.56
CA ARG A 312 -14.40 -5.16 -33.42
C ARG A 312 -15.40 -6.13 -34.03
N ILE A 313 -16.41 -6.55 -33.27
CA ILE A 313 -17.51 -7.39 -33.77
C ILE A 313 -18.32 -6.63 -34.83
N VAL A 314 -18.60 -5.33 -34.64
CA VAL A 314 -19.24 -4.51 -35.69
C VAL A 314 -18.41 -4.53 -36.97
N SER A 315 -17.11 -4.26 -36.90
CA SER A 315 -16.23 -4.26 -38.07
C SER A 315 -16.20 -5.63 -38.76
N LYS A 316 -16.17 -6.72 -37.97
CA LYS A 316 -16.25 -8.09 -38.48
C LYS A 316 -17.56 -8.33 -39.23
N VAL A 317 -18.71 -8.02 -38.62
CA VAL A 317 -20.01 -8.19 -39.26
C VAL A 317 -20.11 -7.33 -40.52
N GLN A 318 -19.56 -6.10 -40.53
CA GLN A 318 -19.50 -5.27 -41.74
C GLN A 318 -18.70 -5.94 -42.86
N MET A 319 -17.48 -6.41 -42.57
CA MET A 319 -16.61 -7.06 -43.55
C MET A 319 -17.21 -8.38 -44.07
N GLU A 320 -17.62 -9.28 -43.18
CA GLU A 320 -18.19 -10.59 -43.55
C GLU A 320 -19.53 -10.46 -44.26
N SER A 321 -20.36 -9.47 -43.90
CA SER A 321 -21.58 -9.17 -44.67
C SER A 321 -21.26 -8.72 -46.10
N GLY A 322 -20.16 -7.99 -46.33
CA GLY A 322 -19.70 -7.62 -47.67
C GLY A 322 -19.22 -8.83 -48.48
N VAL A 323 -18.46 -9.73 -47.87
CA VAL A 323 -18.06 -11.00 -48.50
C VAL A 323 -19.29 -11.85 -48.86
N CYS A 324 -20.30 -11.89 -47.99
CA CYS A 324 -21.56 -12.56 -48.27
C CYS A 324 -22.33 -11.90 -49.41
N GLU A 325 -22.35 -10.56 -49.50
CA GLU A 325 -22.92 -9.82 -50.63
C GLU A 325 -22.24 -10.20 -51.97
N GLU A 326 -20.91 -10.28 -51.99
CA GLU A 326 -20.15 -10.69 -53.18
C GLU A 326 -20.41 -12.14 -53.60
N GLN A 327 -20.49 -13.07 -52.64
CA GLN A 327 -20.83 -14.46 -52.93
C GLN A 327 -22.24 -14.58 -53.52
N LEU A 328 -23.23 -13.87 -52.97
CA LEU A 328 -24.58 -13.85 -53.54
C LEU A 328 -24.60 -13.25 -54.95
N ASN A 329 -23.81 -12.21 -55.24
CA ASN A 329 -23.67 -11.65 -56.59
C ASN A 329 -23.08 -12.66 -57.60
N GLN A 330 -22.08 -13.45 -57.17
CA GLN A 330 -21.48 -14.50 -58.01
C GLN A 330 -22.50 -15.58 -58.36
N VAL A 331 -23.28 -16.03 -57.36
CA VAL A 331 -24.37 -17.00 -57.57
C VAL A 331 -25.44 -16.45 -58.52
N GLU A 332 -25.89 -15.20 -58.34
CA GLU A 332 -26.86 -14.56 -59.24
C GLU A 332 -26.32 -14.46 -60.68
N THR A 333 -25.02 -14.19 -60.85
CA THR A 333 -24.36 -14.14 -62.18
C THR A 333 -24.33 -15.52 -62.83
N LEU A 334 -23.99 -16.57 -62.08
CA LEU A 334 -24.01 -17.96 -62.57
C LEU A 334 -25.42 -18.42 -62.95
N LEU A 335 -26.43 -17.99 -62.19
CA LEU A 335 -27.85 -18.25 -62.48
C LEU A 335 -28.34 -17.55 -63.75
N SER A 336 -27.77 -16.40 -64.12
CA SER A 336 -28.10 -15.68 -65.36
C SER A 336 -27.53 -16.34 -66.64
N GLY A 337 -26.59 -17.28 -66.50
CA GLY A 337 -25.99 -18.07 -67.58
C GLY A 337 -26.82 -19.30 -68.01
N LYS A 338 -26.35 -20.03 -69.04
CA LYS A 338 -27.07 -21.22 -69.57
C LYS A 338 -27.24 -22.33 -68.50
N PRO A 339 -28.41 -23.01 -68.44
CA PRO A 339 -28.92 -23.63 -67.21
C PRO A 339 -28.33 -25.00 -66.79
N ALA A 340 -27.25 -25.52 -67.41
CA ALA A 340 -26.92 -26.95 -67.27
C ALA A 340 -25.50 -27.31 -66.80
N GLN A 341 -24.60 -26.36 -66.53
CA GLN A 341 -23.18 -26.71 -66.29
C GLN A 341 -22.63 -26.47 -64.87
N HIS A 342 -23.28 -25.69 -64.01
CA HIS A 342 -22.69 -25.28 -62.71
C HIS A 342 -23.62 -25.50 -61.50
N THR A 343 -24.49 -26.52 -61.53
CA THR A 343 -25.51 -26.75 -60.48
C THR A 343 -24.93 -27.08 -59.11
N ALA A 344 -23.93 -27.96 -59.05
CA ALA A 344 -23.26 -28.34 -57.81
C ALA A 344 -22.47 -27.17 -57.19
N GLU A 345 -21.90 -26.29 -58.01
CA GLU A 345 -21.16 -25.11 -57.56
C GLU A 345 -22.10 -24.05 -56.97
N VAL A 346 -23.23 -23.78 -57.64
CA VAL A 346 -24.28 -22.88 -57.15
C VAL A 346 -24.89 -23.37 -55.84
N GLU A 347 -25.13 -24.68 -55.70
CA GLU A 347 -25.65 -25.26 -54.45
C GLU A 347 -24.64 -25.15 -53.31
N ALA A 348 -23.37 -25.45 -53.57
CA ALA A 348 -22.29 -25.31 -52.58
C ALA A 348 -22.11 -23.85 -52.14
N ASP A 349 -22.21 -22.88 -53.04
CA ASP A 349 -22.05 -21.47 -52.71
C ASP A 349 -23.28 -20.89 -51.98
N LEU A 350 -24.49 -21.37 -52.29
CA LEU A 350 -25.69 -21.05 -51.51
C LEU A 350 -25.62 -21.60 -50.08
N GLU A 351 -25.09 -22.82 -49.88
CA GLU A 351 -24.87 -23.39 -48.55
C GLU A 351 -23.81 -22.61 -47.75
N LYS A 352 -22.71 -22.20 -48.39
CA LYS A 352 -21.70 -21.33 -47.77
C LYS A 352 -22.29 -19.98 -47.37
N ALA A 353 -23.09 -19.35 -48.23
CA ALA A 353 -23.77 -18.09 -47.93
C ALA A 353 -24.76 -18.23 -46.76
N GLU A 354 -25.53 -19.33 -46.69
CA GLU A 354 -26.41 -19.62 -45.56
C GLU A 354 -25.64 -19.78 -44.24
N ALA A 355 -24.52 -20.53 -44.27
CA ALA A 355 -23.67 -20.72 -43.10
C ALA A 355 -23.08 -19.39 -42.59
N MET A 356 -22.60 -18.53 -43.49
CA MET A 356 -22.10 -17.21 -43.11
C MET A 356 -23.19 -16.33 -42.50
N ILE A 357 -24.40 -16.29 -43.08
CA ILE A 357 -25.50 -15.48 -42.53
C ILE A 357 -25.89 -15.93 -41.12
N ARG A 358 -25.87 -17.24 -40.83
CA ARG A 358 -26.10 -17.75 -39.47
C ARG A 358 -25.05 -17.26 -38.48
N LEU A 359 -23.78 -17.27 -38.84
CA LEU A 359 -22.69 -16.74 -38.01
C LEU A 359 -22.84 -15.23 -37.78
N LEU A 360 -23.21 -14.48 -38.83
CA LEU A 360 -23.46 -13.05 -38.74
C LEU A 360 -24.61 -12.71 -37.78
N PHE A 361 -25.68 -13.52 -37.75
CA PHE A 361 -26.77 -13.34 -36.78
C PHE A 361 -26.31 -13.60 -35.33
N ASN A 362 -25.43 -14.58 -35.10
CA ASN A 362 -24.85 -14.80 -33.77
C ASN A 362 -24.02 -13.59 -33.31
N ASP A 363 -23.17 -13.05 -34.20
CA ASP A 363 -22.37 -11.86 -33.90
C ASP A 363 -23.24 -10.63 -33.64
N VAL A 364 -24.33 -10.44 -34.38
CA VAL A 364 -25.31 -9.39 -34.11
C VAL A 364 -26.02 -9.59 -32.77
N GLN A 365 -26.33 -10.83 -32.38
CA GLN A 365 -26.91 -11.12 -31.09
C GLN A 365 -25.94 -10.75 -29.95
N LEU A 366 -24.65 -11.06 -30.10
CA LEU A 366 -23.62 -10.61 -29.15
C LEU A 366 -23.57 -9.07 -29.03
N LEU A 367 -23.79 -8.34 -30.14
CA LEU A 367 -23.90 -6.88 -30.11
C LEU A 367 -25.15 -6.40 -29.36
N LYS A 368 -26.29 -7.09 -29.48
CA LYS A 368 -27.53 -6.76 -28.76
C LYS A 368 -27.40 -7.03 -27.26
N ASP A 369 -26.86 -8.18 -26.90
CA ASP A 369 -26.60 -8.57 -25.50
C ASP A 369 -25.59 -7.59 -24.87
N GLY A 370 -24.61 -7.14 -25.65
CA GLY A 370 -23.67 -6.09 -25.29
C GLY A 370 -24.23 -4.65 -25.33
N ARG A 371 -25.51 -4.44 -25.63
CA ARG A 371 -26.16 -3.12 -25.75
C ARG A 371 -25.39 -2.12 -26.63
N HIS A 372 -24.81 -2.60 -27.73
CA HIS A 372 -24.08 -1.72 -28.64
C HIS A 372 -25.03 -0.81 -29.43
N LEU A 373 -24.67 0.47 -29.59
CA LEU A 373 -25.51 1.48 -30.27
C LEU A 373 -25.88 1.10 -31.71
N GLN A 374 -25.00 0.39 -32.42
CA GLN A 374 -25.19 -0.02 -33.81
C GLN A 374 -25.83 -1.40 -33.99
N ALA A 375 -26.17 -2.12 -32.90
CA ALA A 375 -26.66 -3.50 -32.99
C ALA A 375 -27.91 -3.64 -33.88
N GLU A 376 -28.86 -2.69 -33.78
CA GLU A 376 -30.07 -2.68 -34.62
C GLU A 376 -29.78 -2.39 -36.10
N GLN A 377 -28.79 -1.53 -36.38
CA GLN A 377 -28.37 -1.25 -37.76
C GLN A 377 -27.73 -2.49 -38.39
N MET A 378 -26.86 -3.18 -37.64
CA MET A 378 -26.20 -4.40 -38.10
C MET A 378 -27.21 -5.54 -38.31
N TYR A 379 -28.19 -5.68 -37.41
CA TYR A 379 -29.30 -6.62 -37.57
C TYR A 379 -30.06 -6.42 -38.88
N ARG A 380 -30.47 -5.18 -39.19
CA ARG A 380 -31.19 -4.88 -40.44
C ARG A 380 -30.35 -5.21 -41.68
N ARG A 381 -29.04 -4.99 -41.64
CA ARG A 381 -28.12 -5.32 -42.75
C ARG A 381 -28.07 -6.83 -42.99
N VAL A 382 -27.83 -7.63 -41.93
CA VAL A 382 -27.78 -9.10 -42.03
C VAL A 382 -29.15 -9.67 -42.45
N TYR A 383 -30.24 -9.09 -41.96
CA TYR A 383 -31.59 -9.50 -42.35
C TYR A 383 -31.87 -9.34 -43.86
N ARG A 384 -31.42 -8.24 -44.48
CA ARG A 384 -31.56 -8.06 -45.94
C ARG A 384 -30.77 -9.11 -46.73
N LEU A 385 -29.60 -9.52 -46.24
CA LEU A 385 -28.84 -10.61 -46.88
C LEU A 385 -29.56 -11.94 -46.77
N HIS A 386 -30.17 -12.21 -45.63
CA HIS A 386 -31.00 -13.39 -45.44
C HIS A 386 -32.19 -13.41 -46.41
N GLU A 387 -32.92 -12.29 -46.52
CA GLU A 387 -34.02 -12.14 -47.47
C GLU A 387 -33.56 -12.37 -48.92
N ARG A 388 -32.42 -11.78 -49.29
CA ARG A 388 -31.84 -11.94 -50.62
C ARG A 388 -31.43 -13.39 -50.92
N LEU A 389 -30.78 -14.07 -49.98
CA LEU A 389 -30.45 -15.49 -50.09
C LEU A 389 -31.71 -16.35 -50.33
N VAL A 390 -32.78 -16.09 -49.59
CA VAL A 390 -34.05 -16.81 -49.73
C VAL A 390 -34.65 -16.61 -51.13
N ASN A 391 -34.58 -15.39 -51.67
CA ASN A 391 -35.04 -15.09 -53.02
C ASN A 391 -34.22 -15.82 -54.10
N VAL A 392 -32.88 -15.74 -54.03
CA VAL A 392 -31.98 -16.42 -54.97
C VAL A 392 -32.17 -17.94 -54.92
N ARG A 393 -32.35 -18.51 -53.73
CA ARG A 393 -32.64 -19.94 -53.55
C ARG A 393 -33.99 -20.34 -54.14
N SER A 394 -34.99 -19.46 -54.07
CA SER A 394 -36.30 -19.68 -54.67
C SER A 394 -36.20 -19.68 -56.20
N GLU A 395 -35.45 -18.74 -56.79
CA GLU A 395 -35.17 -18.70 -58.23
C GLU A 395 -34.39 -19.93 -58.72
N TYR A 396 -33.37 -20.36 -57.98
CA TYR A 396 -32.61 -21.59 -58.28
C TYR A 396 -33.53 -22.81 -58.30
N ASN A 397 -34.39 -22.97 -57.28
CA ASN A 397 -35.34 -24.09 -57.23
C ASN A 397 -36.37 -24.03 -58.38
N LEU A 398 -36.85 -22.85 -58.76
CA LEU A 398 -37.79 -22.70 -59.89
C LEU A 398 -37.12 -23.06 -61.22
N ARG A 399 -35.87 -22.63 -61.48
CA ARG A 399 -35.17 -22.89 -62.75
C ARG A 399 -34.71 -24.34 -62.94
N LEU A 400 -34.46 -25.08 -61.86
CA LEU A 400 -33.91 -26.45 -61.93
C LEU A 400 -34.87 -27.56 -61.48
N LYS A 401 -35.86 -27.28 -60.61
CA LYS A 401 -36.88 -28.28 -60.22
C LYS A 401 -38.18 -28.19 -61.01
N SER A 402 -38.43 -27.13 -61.79
CA SER A 402 -39.50 -27.14 -62.80
C SER A 402 -38.98 -27.65 -64.14
N GLY A 403 -38.73 -28.96 -64.22
CA GLY A 403 -38.78 -29.64 -65.51
C GLY A 403 -40.22 -29.61 -66.03
N VAL A 404 -40.63 -28.54 -66.69
CA VAL A 404 -41.90 -28.49 -67.44
C VAL A 404 -41.58 -28.50 -68.92
N THR A 405 -41.34 -29.71 -69.44
CA THR A 405 -41.70 -30.04 -70.82
C THR A 405 -43.18 -30.39 -70.83
N THR A 406 -43.98 -29.57 -71.48
CA THR A 406 -45.37 -29.89 -71.84
C THR A 406 -45.35 -31.08 -72.80
N ALA A 407 -45.75 -32.27 -72.34
CA ALA A 407 -46.15 -33.34 -73.24
C ALA A 407 -47.19 -34.25 -72.58
N GLN A 408 -48.38 -34.24 -73.17
CA GLN A 408 -49.49 -35.14 -72.90
C GLN A 408 -49.11 -36.60 -73.23
N ILE A 409 -49.74 -37.53 -72.54
CA ILE A 409 -49.84 -38.97 -72.84
C ILE A 409 -51.34 -39.31 -72.74
N PRO A 410 -51.93 -40.34 -73.41
CA PRO A 410 -51.43 -41.31 -74.41
C PRO A 410 -52.36 -41.51 -75.65
N MET A 411 -51.91 -42.24 -76.69
CA MET A 411 -52.44 -43.58 -77.03
C MET A 411 -51.86 -44.22 -78.32
N THR A 412 -51.33 -45.44 -78.14
CA THR A 412 -51.39 -46.67 -78.99
C THR A 412 -50.82 -46.82 -80.41
N GLN A 413 -50.16 -47.99 -80.57
CA GLN A 413 -50.01 -48.92 -81.73
C GLN A 413 -48.68 -48.98 -82.53
N ILE A 414 -47.90 -50.05 -82.23
CA ILE A 414 -47.17 -51.08 -83.06
C ILE A 414 -47.35 -50.97 -84.61
N PRO A 415 -46.53 -51.59 -85.54
CA PRO A 415 -45.29 -52.42 -85.45
C PRO A 415 -44.17 -52.26 -86.52
N MET A 416 -43.06 -52.99 -86.32
CA MET A 416 -42.21 -53.73 -87.31
C MET A 416 -41.43 -52.90 -88.38
N THR A 417 -40.27 -53.24 -88.96
CA THR A 417 -39.39 -54.43 -89.04
C THR A 417 -38.05 -54.01 -89.71
N GLN A 418 -36.98 -54.78 -89.47
CA GLN A 418 -35.90 -55.18 -90.41
C GLN A 418 -34.77 -54.21 -90.87
N ILE A 419 -33.55 -54.72 -90.63
CA ILE A 419 -32.20 -54.50 -91.24
C ILE A 419 -32.29 -54.88 -92.75
N PRO A 420 -31.54 -54.32 -93.75
CA PRO A 420 -30.06 -54.40 -93.83
C PRO A 420 -29.22 -53.38 -94.70
N VAL A 421 -27.96 -53.16 -94.27
CA VAL A 421 -26.67 -53.29 -95.02
C VAL A 421 -26.19 -52.25 -96.06
N GLN A 422 -24.85 -52.01 -96.04
CA GLN A 422 -23.90 -51.58 -97.13
C GLN A 422 -23.85 -50.08 -97.55
N VAL A 423 -22.72 -49.45 -97.97
CA VAL A 423 -21.26 -49.74 -98.02
C VAL A 423 -20.51 -48.52 -98.62
N HIS A 424 -19.20 -48.37 -98.30
CA HIS A 424 -18.13 -47.65 -99.04
C HIS A 424 -18.18 -46.10 -99.14
N SER A 425 -17.12 -45.31 -99.38
CA SER A 425 -15.64 -45.40 -99.31
C SER A 425 -15.07 -44.08 -99.90
N GLN A 426 -13.89 -43.62 -99.43
CA GLN A 426 -12.85 -42.80 -100.14
C GLN A 426 -13.17 -41.32 -100.53
N VAL A 427 -12.26 -40.34 -100.70
CA VAL A 427 -10.81 -40.03 -100.51
C VAL A 427 -10.64 -38.52 -100.86
N GLY A 428 -9.69 -37.78 -100.26
CA GLY A 428 -9.08 -36.55 -100.85
C GLY A 428 -8.72 -35.41 -99.87
N PRO A 429 -7.67 -34.57 -100.11
CA PRO A 429 -6.56 -34.42 -99.14
C PRO A 429 -6.26 -32.93 -98.74
N PRO A 430 -5.05 -32.48 -98.30
CA PRO A 430 -4.88 -31.71 -97.05
C PRO A 430 -4.37 -30.26 -97.26
N GLN A 431 -4.41 -29.41 -96.22
CA GLN A 431 -3.57 -28.20 -96.19
C GLN A 431 -3.07 -27.85 -94.79
N GLN A 432 -1.74 -27.77 -94.71
CA GLN A 432 -0.94 -27.29 -93.60
C GLN A 432 -1.22 -25.81 -93.30
N SER A 433 -1.28 -25.44 -92.02
CA SER A 433 -0.74 -24.15 -91.58
C SER A 433 -0.01 -24.35 -90.26
N SER A 434 1.26 -23.94 -90.28
CA SER A 434 2.20 -23.96 -89.18
C SER A 434 1.75 -23.03 -88.07
N ARG A 435 1.51 -23.57 -86.87
CA ARG A 435 1.54 -22.78 -85.62
C ARG A 435 2.79 -23.14 -84.84
N VAL A 436 3.66 -22.14 -84.76
CA VAL A 436 4.86 -22.07 -83.92
C VAL A 436 4.50 -22.40 -82.47
N ARG A 437 5.22 -23.33 -81.85
CA ARG A 437 5.13 -23.68 -80.42
C ARG A 437 5.72 -22.58 -79.52
N PRO A 438 4.98 -22.10 -78.50
CA PRO A 438 5.53 -21.36 -77.37
C PRO A 438 5.20 -22.09 -76.05
N GLU A 439 5.97 -23.11 -75.65
CA GLU A 439 5.68 -23.86 -74.40
C GLU A 439 6.84 -23.88 -73.38
N LEU A 440 8.08 -23.54 -73.76
CA LEU A 440 9.23 -23.62 -72.85
C LEU A 440 9.57 -22.32 -72.10
N ASP A 441 9.17 -21.16 -72.63
CA ASP A 441 9.52 -19.84 -72.05
C ASP A 441 8.59 -19.43 -70.88
N GLU A 442 7.32 -19.84 -70.89
CA GLU A 442 6.33 -19.41 -69.88
C GLU A 442 6.47 -20.20 -68.57
N VAL A 443 6.67 -21.52 -68.66
CA VAL A 443 6.82 -22.40 -67.50
C VAL A 443 8.09 -22.09 -66.71
N THR A 444 9.20 -21.81 -67.41
CA THR A 444 10.48 -21.45 -66.77
C THR A 444 10.41 -20.08 -66.12
N LEU A 445 9.76 -19.10 -66.76
CA LEU A 445 9.55 -17.77 -66.16
C LEU A 445 8.62 -17.85 -64.94
N ARG A 446 7.54 -18.63 -65.01
CA ARG A 446 6.61 -18.86 -63.89
C ARG A 446 7.33 -19.47 -62.69
N TYR A 447 8.20 -20.46 -62.93
CA TYR A 447 9.00 -21.08 -61.88
C TYR A 447 9.88 -20.05 -61.12
N VAL A 448 10.58 -19.17 -61.83
CA VAL A 448 11.43 -18.13 -61.18
C VAL A 448 10.59 -17.09 -60.44
N LEU A 449 9.42 -16.71 -60.96
CA LEU A 449 8.49 -15.81 -60.27
C LEU A 449 7.93 -16.44 -58.98
N ASP A 450 7.62 -17.74 -58.99
CA ASP A 450 7.16 -18.44 -57.80
C ASP A 450 8.28 -18.56 -56.74
N LEU A 451 9.54 -18.76 -57.17
CA LEU A 451 10.70 -18.70 -56.28
C LEU A 451 10.92 -17.30 -55.70
N LEU A 452 10.73 -16.24 -56.50
CA LEU A 452 10.79 -14.85 -56.04
C LEU A 452 9.70 -14.56 -55.01
N GLY A 453 8.46 -14.97 -55.27
CA GLY A 453 7.35 -14.83 -54.32
C GLY A 453 7.66 -15.53 -53.00
N TRP A 454 8.21 -16.74 -53.04
CA TRP A 454 8.64 -17.43 -51.81
C TRP A 454 9.71 -16.65 -51.04
N VAL A 455 10.69 -16.05 -51.72
CA VAL A 455 11.73 -15.24 -51.06
C VAL A 455 11.13 -13.96 -50.46
N GLU A 456 10.23 -13.28 -51.17
CA GLU A 456 9.55 -12.07 -50.70
C GLU A 456 8.67 -12.36 -49.48
N ASP A 457 7.86 -13.43 -49.52
CA ASP A 457 7.02 -13.86 -48.40
C ASP A 457 7.86 -14.19 -47.15
N ASN A 458 8.97 -14.91 -47.31
CA ASN A 458 9.82 -15.26 -46.17
C ASN A 458 10.68 -14.09 -45.68
N GLN A 459 11.00 -13.12 -46.53
CA GLN A 459 11.63 -11.86 -46.12
C GLN A 459 10.69 -11.11 -45.18
N GLN A 460 9.43 -10.94 -45.58
CA GLN A 460 8.42 -10.28 -44.75
C GLN A 460 8.23 -11.00 -43.41
N ARG A 461 8.15 -12.35 -43.41
CA ARG A 461 8.04 -13.14 -42.18
C ARG A 461 9.23 -12.98 -41.23
N VAL A 462 10.45 -12.81 -41.75
CA VAL A 462 11.64 -12.60 -40.92
C VAL A 462 11.66 -11.18 -40.33
N GLU A 463 11.23 -10.18 -41.09
CA GLU A 463 11.20 -8.77 -40.66
C GLU A 463 10.07 -8.48 -39.66
N GLU A 464 8.86 -9.00 -39.91
CA GLU A 464 7.67 -8.74 -39.08
C GLU A 464 7.54 -9.69 -37.89
N GLY A 465 8.37 -10.73 -37.79
CA GLY A 465 8.25 -11.74 -36.75
C GLY A 465 8.48 -11.19 -35.34
N GLU A 466 7.65 -11.63 -34.40
CA GLU A 466 7.77 -11.26 -32.98
C GLU A 466 9.00 -11.88 -32.29
N TRP A 467 9.49 -11.24 -31.22
CA TRP A 467 10.64 -11.72 -30.46
C TRP A 467 10.27 -12.53 -29.21
N GLY A 468 9.04 -12.37 -28.70
CA GLY A 468 8.56 -12.98 -27.46
C GLY A 468 8.72 -12.07 -26.23
N SER A 469 7.76 -12.17 -25.31
CA SER A 469 7.68 -11.39 -24.06
C SER A 469 8.13 -12.15 -22.81
N ASP A 470 8.16 -13.48 -22.88
CA ASP A 470 8.49 -14.40 -21.78
C ASP A 470 9.29 -15.59 -22.32
N LEU A 471 9.85 -16.41 -21.41
CA LEU A 471 10.71 -17.55 -21.80
C LEU A 471 10.00 -18.54 -22.75
N PRO A 472 8.76 -19.01 -22.47
CA PRO A 472 8.08 -19.94 -23.38
C PRO A 472 7.82 -19.36 -24.78
N ASN A 473 7.46 -18.08 -24.88
CA ASN A 473 7.25 -17.43 -26.17
C ASN A 473 8.58 -17.26 -26.92
N VAL A 474 9.66 -16.84 -26.24
CA VAL A 474 11.01 -16.74 -26.83
C VAL A 474 11.50 -18.12 -27.32
N GLU A 475 11.28 -19.19 -26.56
CA GLU A 475 11.58 -20.58 -26.98
C GLU A 475 10.79 -21.00 -28.22
N THR A 476 9.49 -20.65 -28.25
CA THR A 476 8.61 -20.93 -29.40
C THR A 476 9.08 -20.18 -30.66
N GLN A 477 9.41 -18.89 -30.54
CA GLN A 477 9.93 -18.09 -31.65
C GLN A 477 11.29 -18.60 -32.14
N LEU A 478 12.19 -18.98 -31.22
CA LEU A 478 13.49 -19.55 -31.56
C LEU A 478 13.33 -20.91 -32.29
N GLY A 479 12.45 -21.78 -31.79
CA GLY A 479 12.15 -23.07 -32.42
C GLY A 479 11.58 -22.93 -33.83
N SER A 480 10.56 -22.07 -33.98
CA SER A 480 9.94 -21.75 -35.27
C SER A 480 10.94 -21.17 -36.26
N HIS A 481 11.76 -20.21 -35.81
CA HIS A 481 12.76 -19.56 -36.67
C HIS A 481 13.91 -20.50 -37.06
N ARG A 482 14.30 -21.47 -36.21
CA ARG A 482 15.28 -22.51 -36.59
C ARG A 482 14.80 -23.33 -37.78
N GLY A 483 13.54 -23.76 -37.77
CA GLY A 483 12.94 -24.51 -38.88
C GLY A 483 12.82 -23.66 -40.16
N LEU A 484 12.44 -22.38 -40.01
CA LEU A 484 12.41 -21.43 -41.12
C LEU A 484 13.81 -21.21 -41.70
N HIS A 485 14.82 -21.00 -40.85
CA HIS A 485 16.21 -20.79 -41.27
C HIS A 485 16.76 -21.98 -42.04
N GLN A 486 16.51 -23.21 -41.57
CA GLN A 486 16.86 -24.43 -42.29
C GLN A 486 16.20 -24.48 -43.67
N SER A 487 14.91 -24.12 -43.77
CA SER A 487 14.19 -24.06 -45.05
C SER A 487 14.81 -23.05 -46.02
N VAL A 488 15.30 -21.91 -45.50
CA VAL A 488 16.02 -20.89 -46.27
C VAL A 488 17.39 -21.40 -46.73
N GLU A 489 18.12 -22.14 -45.91
CA GLU A 489 19.41 -22.73 -46.34
C GLU A 489 19.21 -23.79 -47.42
N GLU A 490 18.22 -24.68 -47.27
CA GLU A 490 17.89 -25.72 -48.25
C GLU A 490 17.35 -25.15 -49.58
N PHE A 491 16.74 -23.96 -49.54
CA PHE A 491 16.21 -23.27 -50.72
C PHE A 491 17.28 -22.97 -51.77
N ARG A 492 18.56 -22.84 -51.38
CA ARG A 492 19.69 -22.65 -52.30
C ARG A 492 19.71 -23.69 -53.42
N SER A 493 19.42 -24.95 -53.10
CA SER A 493 19.36 -26.05 -54.06
C SER A 493 18.29 -25.86 -55.15
N LYS A 494 17.20 -25.12 -54.86
CA LYS A 494 16.14 -24.79 -55.83
C LYS A 494 16.60 -23.71 -56.82
N ILE A 495 17.37 -22.73 -56.35
CA ILE A 495 17.98 -21.69 -57.20
C ILE A 495 18.99 -22.32 -58.16
N GLU A 496 19.86 -23.20 -57.65
CA GLU A 496 20.87 -23.91 -58.46
C GLU A 496 20.23 -24.78 -59.55
N ARG A 497 19.10 -25.45 -59.27
CA ARG A 497 18.32 -26.17 -60.30
C ARG A 497 17.75 -25.26 -61.39
N GLY A 498 17.39 -24.03 -61.05
CA GLY A 498 16.90 -23.02 -62.00
C GLY A 498 17.97 -22.47 -62.96
N GLN A 499 19.27 -22.63 -62.61
CA GLN A 499 20.40 -22.21 -63.45
C GLN A 499 20.75 -23.20 -64.57
N ILE A 500 20.28 -24.46 -64.50
CA ILE A 500 20.67 -25.54 -65.43
C ILE A 500 19.93 -25.47 -66.78
N SER A 501 18.94 -24.58 -66.95
CA SER A 501 18.20 -24.45 -68.22
C SER A 501 19.02 -23.71 -69.30
N PRO A 502 19.43 -24.34 -70.42
CA PRO A 502 20.41 -23.76 -71.35
C PRO A 502 19.86 -22.75 -72.38
N ALA A 503 18.63 -22.21 -72.24
CA ALA A 503 17.96 -21.58 -73.40
C ALA A 503 17.36 -20.16 -73.23
N SER A 504 17.39 -19.49 -72.08
CA SER A 504 16.48 -18.34 -71.89
C SER A 504 17.07 -16.94 -72.14
N LYS A 505 16.21 -16.12 -72.78
CA LYS A 505 16.36 -14.69 -73.14
C LYS A 505 16.87 -13.83 -71.98
N ALA A 506 17.45 -12.66 -72.31
CA ALA A 506 18.02 -11.70 -71.35
C ALA A 506 17.14 -11.42 -70.11
N ALA A 507 15.81 -11.37 -70.28
CA ALA A 507 14.85 -11.15 -69.19
C ALA A 507 14.91 -12.23 -68.09
N TYR A 508 15.07 -13.51 -68.43
CA TYR A 508 15.16 -14.59 -67.43
C TYR A 508 16.44 -14.49 -66.59
N ARG A 509 17.56 -14.09 -67.21
CA ARG A 509 18.81 -13.84 -66.50
C ARG A 509 18.69 -12.66 -65.52
N GLU A 510 17.94 -11.64 -65.90
CA GLU A 510 17.66 -10.50 -65.01
C GLU A 510 16.81 -10.92 -63.80
N TYR A 511 15.75 -11.71 -63.99
CA TYR A 511 14.94 -12.24 -62.89
C TYR A 511 15.72 -13.20 -61.98
N LEU A 512 16.58 -14.06 -62.53
CA LEU A 512 17.47 -14.91 -61.73
C LEU A 512 18.47 -14.07 -60.91
N GLY A 513 19.07 -13.03 -61.50
CA GLY A 513 19.95 -12.11 -60.78
C GLY A 513 19.22 -11.38 -59.64
N LYS A 514 17.98 -10.96 -59.87
CA LYS A 514 17.11 -10.39 -58.82
C LYS A 514 16.84 -11.42 -57.71
N LEU A 515 16.52 -12.67 -58.08
CA LEU A 515 16.26 -13.76 -57.13
C LEU A 515 17.48 -14.05 -56.26
N GLU A 516 18.68 -14.15 -56.84
CA GLU A 516 19.92 -14.37 -56.08
C GLU A 516 20.22 -13.24 -55.11
N LEU A 517 20.02 -11.98 -55.55
CA LEU A 517 20.20 -10.82 -54.68
C LEU A 517 19.20 -10.81 -53.50
N GLN A 518 17.93 -11.08 -53.78
CA GLN A 518 16.89 -11.13 -52.74
C GLN A 518 17.09 -12.31 -51.80
N TYR A 519 17.48 -13.48 -52.32
CA TYR A 519 17.83 -14.64 -51.51
C TYR A 519 19.04 -14.36 -50.60
N GLY A 520 20.07 -13.67 -51.11
CA GLY A 520 21.22 -13.25 -50.31
C GLY A 520 20.82 -12.34 -49.15
N LYS A 521 19.92 -11.38 -49.39
CA LYS A 521 19.33 -10.54 -48.35
C LYS A 521 18.56 -11.36 -47.32
N LEU A 522 17.67 -12.24 -47.77
CA LEU A 522 16.89 -13.14 -46.90
C LEU A 522 17.78 -14.01 -46.03
N LEU A 523 18.81 -14.63 -46.61
CA LEU A 523 19.75 -15.45 -45.87
C LEU A 523 20.48 -14.64 -44.80
N SER A 524 20.92 -13.42 -45.13
CA SER A 524 21.61 -12.54 -44.18
C SER A 524 20.69 -12.09 -43.03
N ALA A 525 19.45 -11.70 -43.34
CA ALA A 525 18.43 -11.30 -42.36
C ALA A 525 18.04 -12.48 -41.46
N SER A 526 17.82 -13.65 -42.06
CA SER A 526 17.50 -14.90 -41.35
C SER A 526 18.63 -15.31 -40.40
N LYS A 527 19.90 -15.22 -40.81
CA LYS A 527 21.08 -15.46 -39.95
C LYS A 527 21.19 -14.45 -38.81
N ALA A 528 20.94 -13.16 -39.08
CA ALA A 528 20.95 -12.13 -38.05
C ALA A 528 19.85 -12.38 -37.02
N ARG A 529 18.61 -12.60 -37.47
CA ARG A 529 17.47 -12.92 -36.60
C ARG A 529 17.72 -14.15 -35.74
N LEU A 530 18.31 -15.21 -36.29
CA LEU A 530 18.65 -16.41 -35.52
C LEU A 530 19.67 -16.12 -34.41
N ARG A 531 20.72 -15.33 -34.71
CA ARG A 531 21.71 -14.91 -33.69
C ARG A 531 21.04 -14.12 -32.55
N HIS A 532 20.22 -13.14 -32.91
CA HIS A 532 19.47 -12.34 -31.92
C HIS A 532 18.51 -13.19 -31.08
N LEU A 533 17.77 -14.13 -31.66
CA LEU A 533 16.90 -15.02 -30.90
C LEU A 533 17.69 -15.94 -29.95
N VAL A 534 18.88 -16.40 -30.34
CA VAL A 534 19.76 -17.20 -29.46
C VAL A 534 20.31 -16.35 -28.30
N GLU A 535 20.74 -15.12 -28.57
CA GLU A 535 21.21 -14.17 -27.55
C GLU A 535 20.09 -13.82 -26.56
N LEU A 536 18.90 -13.49 -27.09
CA LEU A 536 17.71 -13.20 -26.28
C LEU A 536 17.32 -14.39 -25.41
N HIS A 537 17.25 -15.59 -25.98
CA HIS A 537 16.93 -16.81 -25.23
C HIS A 537 17.95 -17.06 -24.11
N ALA A 538 19.25 -16.90 -24.37
CA ALA A 538 20.28 -17.08 -23.35
C ALA A 538 20.11 -16.08 -22.19
N PHE A 539 19.84 -14.81 -22.50
CA PHE A 539 19.58 -13.79 -21.48
C PHE A 539 18.28 -14.05 -20.70
N VAL A 540 17.17 -14.27 -21.39
CA VAL A 540 15.84 -14.49 -20.77
C VAL A 540 15.84 -15.77 -19.93
N SER A 541 16.48 -16.84 -20.38
CA SER A 541 16.63 -18.08 -19.62
C SER A 541 17.43 -17.86 -18.33
N ALA A 542 18.54 -17.12 -18.40
CA ALA A 542 19.35 -16.79 -17.24
C ALA A 542 18.60 -15.88 -16.25
N ALA A 543 17.93 -14.84 -16.74
CA ALA A 543 17.14 -13.93 -15.91
C ALA A 543 15.96 -14.64 -15.23
N THR A 544 15.24 -15.49 -15.98
CA THR A 544 14.11 -16.28 -15.44
C THR A 544 14.59 -17.20 -14.32
N LYS A 545 15.73 -17.87 -14.49
CA LYS A 545 16.29 -18.75 -13.46
C LYS A 545 16.60 -18.01 -12.15
N GLU A 546 17.19 -16.82 -12.23
CA GLU A 546 17.49 -16.04 -11.03
C GLU A 546 16.22 -15.43 -10.41
N LEU A 547 15.27 -14.98 -11.22
CA LEU A 547 13.96 -14.50 -10.74
C LEU A 547 13.16 -15.58 -10.00
N MET A 548 13.15 -16.82 -10.51
CA MET A 548 12.50 -17.95 -9.84
C MET A 548 13.14 -18.25 -8.48
N TRP A 549 14.47 -18.22 -8.41
CA TRP A 549 15.19 -18.42 -7.15
C TRP A 549 14.89 -17.29 -6.14
N LEU A 550 14.84 -16.04 -6.59
CA LEU A 550 14.47 -14.90 -5.73
C LEU A 550 13.05 -15.07 -5.18
N ASN A 551 12.10 -15.45 -6.02
CA ASN A 551 10.71 -15.68 -5.62
C ASN A 551 10.57 -16.84 -4.63
N GLU A 552 11.30 -17.94 -4.83
CA GLU A 552 11.33 -19.07 -3.89
C GLU A 552 11.81 -18.62 -2.50
N LYS A 553 12.85 -17.77 -2.44
CA LYS A 553 13.37 -17.23 -1.18
C LYS A 553 12.46 -16.19 -0.54
N GLU A 554 11.81 -15.36 -1.34
CA GLU A 554 10.76 -14.46 -0.84
C GLU A 554 9.62 -15.26 -0.19
N GLU A 555 9.10 -16.29 -0.87
CA GLU A 555 7.97 -17.09 -0.39
C GLU A 555 8.31 -17.81 0.93
N GLU A 556 9.52 -18.34 1.07
CA GLU A 556 10.02 -18.97 2.29
C GLU A 556 10.01 -18.00 3.48
N GLU A 557 10.43 -16.76 3.25
CA GLU A 557 10.60 -15.74 4.30
C GLU A 557 9.30 -15.01 4.66
N VAL A 558 8.46 -14.70 3.66
CA VAL A 558 7.16 -14.04 3.87
C VAL A 558 6.18 -14.95 4.61
N ASN A 559 6.23 -16.26 4.36
CA ASN A 559 5.36 -17.24 5.03
C ASN A 559 5.88 -17.67 6.41
N TYR A 560 7.02 -17.13 6.86
CA TYR A 560 7.58 -17.48 8.16
C TYR A 560 6.72 -16.96 9.32
N ASP A 561 6.42 -17.82 10.29
CA ASP A 561 5.65 -17.45 11.47
C ASP A 561 6.51 -16.67 12.48
N TRP A 562 6.33 -15.35 12.51
CA TRP A 562 6.96 -14.42 13.46
C TRP A 562 6.20 -14.23 14.77
N SER A 563 5.19 -15.07 15.06
CA SER A 563 4.36 -14.99 16.28
C SER A 563 5.02 -15.63 17.50
N ASP A 564 4.32 -15.54 18.64
CA ASP A 564 4.77 -16.10 19.92
C ASP A 564 4.82 -17.64 19.95
N LYS A 565 4.23 -18.32 18.95
CA LYS A 565 4.27 -19.79 18.81
C LYS A 565 5.64 -20.32 18.42
N ASN A 566 6.46 -19.49 17.79
CA ASN A 566 7.73 -19.90 17.24
C ASN A 566 8.88 -19.35 18.08
N SER A 567 9.36 -20.15 19.04
CA SER A 567 10.36 -19.73 20.03
C SER A 567 11.81 -19.98 19.60
N ASN A 568 12.04 -20.77 18.55
CA ASN A 568 13.40 -21.17 18.15
C ASN A 568 14.08 -20.12 17.25
N MET A 569 14.39 -18.96 17.83
CA MET A 569 15.07 -17.88 17.12
C MET A 569 16.54 -18.21 16.78
N ALA A 570 17.16 -19.15 17.51
CA ALA A 570 18.52 -19.59 17.24
C ALA A 570 18.63 -20.29 15.88
N SER A 571 17.71 -21.23 15.61
CA SER A 571 17.63 -21.92 14.32
C SER A 571 17.32 -20.95 13.17
N LYS A 572 16.40 -19.99 13.38
CA LYS A 572 16.10 -18.98 12.35
C LYS A 572 17.29 -18.07 12.07
N LYS A 573 18.06 -17.69 13.09
CA LYS A 573 19.28 -16.89 12.93
C LYS A 573 20.35 -17.63 12.13
N GLU A 574 20.51 -18.94 12.34
CA GLU A 574 21.43 -19.77 11.56
C GLU A 574 20.97 -19.89 10.10
N SER A 575 19.68 -20.16 9.87
CA SER A 575 19.05 -20.16 8.55
C SER A 575 19.24 -18.82 7.81
N TYR A 576 18.98 -17.68 8.47
CA TYR A 576 19.20 -16.36 7.90
C TYR A 576 20.69 -16.10 7.57
N SER A 577 21.60 -16.55 8.43
CA SER A 577 23.04 -16.48 8.13
C SER A 577 23.42 -17.32 6.91
N GLY A 578 22.72 -18.45 6.68
CA GLY A 578 22.80 -19.24 5.46
C GLY A 578 22.32 -18.45 4.24
N LEU A 579 21.12 -17.88 4.32
CA LEU A 579 20.52 -17.05 3.27
C LEU A 579 21.45 -15.89 2.85
N MET A 580 22.06 -15.19 3.81
CA MET A 580 22.98 -14.09 3.52
C MET A 580 24.21 -14.54 2.71
N ARG A 581 24.79 -15.70 3.03
CA ARG A 581 25.90 -16.27 2.24
C ARG A 581 25.46 -16.65 0.83
N GLU A 582 24.25 -17.19 0.69
CA GLU A 582 23.69 -17.51 -0.63
C GLU A 582 23.46 -16.24 -1.45
N LEU A 583 22.93 -15.18 -0.84
CA LEU A 583 22.73 -13.88 -1.48
C LEU A 583 24.04 -13.27 -1.96
N GLU A 584 25.10 -13.26 -1.14
CA GLU A 584 26.43 -12.79 -1.55
C GLU A 584 26.97 -13.55 -2.78
N LEU A 585 26.73 -14.87 -2.85
CA LEU A 585 27.13 -15.66 -4.01
C LEU A 585 26.25 -15.36 -5.25
N ARG A 586 24.95 -15.15 -5.04
CA ARG A 586 23.95 -14.88 -6.08
C ARG A 586 24.05 -13.48 -6.67
N GLU A 587 24.47 -12.50 -5.88
CA GLU A 587 24.69 -11.12 -6.31
C GLU A 587 25.59 -11.07 -7.55
N LYS A 588 26.70 -11.83 -7.54
CA LYS A 588 27.62 -11.92 -8.69
C LYS A 588 26.93 -12.43 -9.96
N LYS A 589 26.01 -13.38 -9.83
CA LYS A 589 25.26 -13.95 -10.96
C LYS A 589 24.21 -12.97 -11.47
N VAL A 590 23.44 -12.36 -10.57
CA VAL A 590 22.42 -11.35 -10.89
C VAL A 590 23.06 -10.14 -11.58
N ASN A 591 24.18 -9.64 -11.06
CA ASN A 591 24.96 -8.57 -11.70
C ASN A 591 25.52 -8.98 -13.06
N GLY A 592 25.93 -10.24 -13.23
CA GLY A 592 26.33 -10.78 -14.53
C GLY A 592 25.19 -10.79 -15.55
N VAL A 593 23.97 -11.17 -15.13
CA VAL A 593 22.78 -11.14 -15.98
C VAL A 593 22.37 -9.69 -16.32
N GLN A 594 22.37 -8.78 -15.34
CA GLN A 594 22.15 -7.34 -15.54
C GLN A 594 23.13 -6.78 -16.59
N ALA A 595 24.44 -7.03 -16.42
CA ALA A 595 25.46 -6.56 -17.35
C ALA A 595 25.30 -7.14 -18.78
N SER A 596 24.82 -8.39 -18.88
CA SER A 596 24.48 -9.02 -20.17
C SER A 596 23.29 -8.31 -20.83
N GLY A 597 22.23 -8.02 -20.06
CA GLY A 597 21.08 -7.24 -20.54
C GLY A 597 21.48 -5.85 -21.02
N ASP A 598 22.26 -5.12 -20.22
CA ASP A 598 22.76 -3.79 -20.59
C ASP A 598 23.64 -3.82 -21.84
N LYS A 599 24.44 -4.87 -22.01
CA LYS A 599 25.24 -5.06 -23.22
C LYS A 599 24.34 -5.23 -24.44
N LEU A 600 23.32 -6.09 -24.38
CA LEU A 600 22.38 -6.28 -25.48
C LEU A 600 21.63 -4.98 -25.83
N LEU A 601 21.26 -4.18 -24.82
CA LEU A 601 20.64 -2.88 -25.03
C LEU A 601 21.58 -1.87 -25.70
N ARG A 602 22.86 -1.84 -25.32
CA ARG A 602 23.88 -0.99 -25.95
C ARG A 602 24.19 -1.42 -27.38
N ASP A 603 24.20 -2.73 -27.64
CA ASP A 603 24.43 -3.31 -28.96
C ASP A 603 23.23 -3.14 -29.90
N GLY A 604 22.12 -2.56 -29.43
CA GLY A 604 20.95 -2.24 -30.24
C GLY A 604 20.06 -3.44 -30.57
N HIS A 605 19.99 -4.42 -29.66
CA HIS A 605 19.23 -5.65 -29.88
C HIS A 605 17.75 -5.35 -30.19
N PRO A 606 17.15 -5.97 -31.24
CA PRO A 606 15.79 -5.63 -31.71
C PRO A 606 14.68 -5.95 -30.70
N ALA A 607 14.89 -6.94 -29.82
CA ALA A 607 13.99 -7.27 -28.71
C ALA A 607 14.16 -6.38 -27.46
N ARG A 608 14.41 -5.08 -27.66
CA ARG A 608 14.67 -4.11 -26.57
C ARG A 608 13.60 -4.11 -25.46
N PRO A 609 12.29 -4.08 -25.75
CA PRO A 609 11.27 -4.02 -24.71
C PRO A 609 11.32 -5.22 -23.74
N THR A 610 11.54 -6.42 -24.27
CA THR A 610 11.65 -7.65 -23.47
C THR A 610 12.88 -7.59 -22.57
N ILE A 611 14.03 -7.14 -23.11
CA ILE A 611 15.27 -7.05 -22.33
C ILE A 611 15.13 -6.02 -21.20
N GLU A 612 14.59 -4.83 -21.48
CA GLU A 612 14.33 -3.80 -20.47
C GLU A 612 13.39 -4.31 -19.37
N ALA A 613 12.33 -5.04 -19.74
CA ALA A 613 11.39 -5.61 -18.78
C ALA A 613 12.05 -6.61 -17.83
N PHE A 614 12.85 -7.57 -18.33
CA PHE A 614 13.53 -8.55 -17.50
C PHE A 614 14.62 -7.92 -16.63
N THR A 615 15.39 -6.96 -17.14
CA THR A 615 16.40 -6.22 -16.37
C THR A 615 15.76 -5.43 -15.22
N ALA A 616 14.67 -4.72 -15.50
CA ALA A 616 13.93 -3.98 -14.49
C ALA A 616 13.30 -4.90 -13.43
N ALA A 617 12.70 -6.01 -13.86
CA ALA A 617 12.13 -7.01 -12.96
C ALA A 617 13.19 -7.59 -12.01
N LEU A 618 14.35 -7.99 -12.55
CA LEU A 618 15.45 -8.55 -11.77
C LEU A 618 15.98 -7.54 -10.74
N GLN A 619 16.14 -6.27 -11.13
CA GLN A 619 16.59 -5.21 -10.22
C GLN A 619 15.58 -4.95 -9.09
N THR A 620 14.29 -4.92 -9.44
CA THR A 620 13.20 -4.67 -8.50
C THR A 620 13.09 -5.82 -7.49
N GLN A 621 13.10 -7.06 -7.98
CA GLN A 621 13.01 -8.25 -7.13
C GLN A 621 14.25 -8.40 -6.23
N TRP A 622 15.44 -8.11 -6.74
CA TRP A 622 16.65 -8.08 -5.93
C TRP A 622 16.56 -7.04 -4.81
N SER A 623 16.16 -5.80 -5.15
CA SER A 623 15.98 -4.74 -4.17
C SER A 623 14.92 -5.09 -3.12
N TRP A 624 13.84 -5.76 -3.52
CA TRP A 624 12.79 -6.20 -2.62
C TRP A 624 13.31 -7.23 -1.62
N LEU A 625 14.05 -8.25 -2.08
CA LEU A 625 14.61 -9.26 -1.18
C LEU A 625 15.57 -8.65 -0.15
N LEU A 626 16.32 -7.61 -0.50
CA LEU A 626 17.15 -6.86 0.45
C LEU A 626 16.32 -6.11 1.51
N GLN A 627 15.16 -5.54 1.14
CA GLN A 627 14.24 -4.95 2.12
C GLN A 627 13.66 -6.02 3.05
N LEU A 628 13.34 -7.20 2.51
CA LEU A 628 12.87 -8.33 3.30
C LEU A 628 13.95 -8.78 4.30
N CYS A 629 15.22 -8.78 3.93
CA CYS A 629 16.34 -9.01 4.86
C CYS A 629 16.33 -8.02 6.04
N CYS A 630 16.11 -6.73 5.81
CA CYS A 630 15.98 -5.74 6.88
C CYS A 630 14.81 -6.05 7.83
N CYS A 631 13.69 -6.54 7.29
CA CYS A 631 12.54 -6.99 8.08
C CYS A 631 12.90 -8.22 8.93
N ILE A 632 13.56 -9.21 8.34
CA ILE A 632 14.02 -10.43 9.03
C ILE A 632 14.96 -10.07 10.18
N GLU A 633 15.91 -9.16 9.98
CA GLU A 633 16.84 -8.71 11.03
C GLU A 633 16.12 -8.04 12.19
N THR A 634 15.17 -7.16 11.88
CA THR A 634 14.36 -6.47 12.88
C THR A 634 13.53 -7.46 13.68
N HIS A 635 12.85 -8.40 13.00
CA HIS A 635 12.06 -9.41 13.67
C HIS A 635 12.91 -10.38 14.49
N LEU A 636 14.08 -10.81 14.00
CA LEU A 636 15.02 -11.63 14.76
C LEU A 636 15.45 -10.92 16.06
N LYS A 637 15.79 -9.64 15.97
CA LYS A 637 16.19 -8.82 17.12
C LYS A 637 15.06 -8.70 18.14
N GLU A 638 13.87 -8.32 17.69
CA GLU A 638 12.68 -8.14 18.54
C GLU A 638 12.22 -9.44 19.18
N ASN A 639 12.11 -10.52 18.39
CA ASN A 639 11.64 -11.81 18.88
C ASN A 639 12.65 -12.43 19.86
N THR A 640 13.95 -12.31 19.59
CA THR A 640 14.99 -12.75 20.54
C THR A 640 14.87 -11.99 21.86
N ALA A 641 14.69 -10.67 21.81
CA ALA A 641 14.51 -9.85 23.00
C ALA A 641 13.22 -10.21 23.76
N TYR A 642 12.13 -10.51 23.06
CA TYR A 642 10.86 -10.96 23.65
C TYR A 642 11.02 -12.29 24.39
N PHE A 643 11.55 -13.32 23.74
CA PHE A 643 11.69 -14.63 24.38
C PHE A 643 12.68 -14.59 25.54
N GLN A 644 13.80 -13.86 25.40
CA GLN A 644 14.74 -13.68 26.50
C GLN A 644 14.09 -12.97 27.68
N PHE A 645 13.32 -11.90 27.44
CA PHE A 645 12.61 -11.19 28.51
C PHE A 645 11.65 -12.10 29.28
N PHE A 646 10.86 -12.92 28.61
CA PHE A 646 9.94 -13.83 29.29
C PHE A 646 10.65 -14.99 29.99
N THR A 647 11.83 -15.41 29.52
CA THR A 647 12.71 -16.31 30.28
C THR A 647 13.21 -15.65 31.56
N ASP A 648 13.74 -14.43 31.47
CA ASP A 648 14.24 -13.68 32.63
C ASP A 648 13.13 -13.43 33.68
N VAL A 649 11.91 -13.12 33.23
CA VAL A 649 10.75 -12.93 34.12
C VAL A 649 10.38 -14.22 34.85
N LYS A 650 10.38 -15.37 34.14
CA LYS A 650 10.12 -16.68 34.76
C LYS A 650 11.19 -17.05 35.78
N GLU A 651 12.46 -16.79 35.48
CA GLU A 651 13.56 -17.03 36.41
C GLU A 651 13.45 -16.13 37.66
N ALA A 652 13.09 -14.86 37.47
CA ALA A 652 12.85 -13.93 38.58
C ALA A 652 11.66 -14.36 39.45
N GLU A 653 10.55 -14.79 38.84
CA GLU A 653 9.38 -15.31 39.55
C GLU A 653 9.72 -16.57 40.35
N GLU A 654 10.45 -17.51 39.74
CA GLU A 654 10.91 -18.72 40.39
C GLU A 654 11.85 -18.43 41.58
N ARG A 655 12.76 -17.46 41.43
CA ARG A 655 13.64 -17.02 42.51
C ARG A 655 12.85 -16.40 43.66
N MET A 656 11.86 -15.55 43.38
CA MET A 656 10.97 -14.99 44.42
C MET A 656 10.20 -16.08 45.16
N ARG A 657 9.66 -17.06 44.43
CA ARG A 657 8.92 -18.18 45.01
C ARG A 657 9.80 -19.00 45.94
N LYS A 658 11.01 -19.35 45.51
CA LYS A 658 12.01 -20.05 46.34
C LYS A 658 12.37 -19.24 47.59
N MET A 659 12.61 -17.93 47.44
CA MET A 659 12.91 -17.05 48.58
C MET A 659 11.76 -17.04 49.60
N GLN A 660 10.53 -16.90 49.12
CA GLN A 660 9.33 -16.93 49.98
C GLN A 660 9.20 -18.27 50.72
N GLU A 661 9.47 -19.39 50.06
CA GLU A 661 9.45 -20.72 50.70
C GLU A 661 10.55 -20.86 51.76
N VAL A 662 11.76 -20.36 51.50
CA VAL A 662 12.89 -20.36 52.45
C VAL A 662 12.57 -19.51 53.67
N MET A 663 12.08 -18.28 53.48
CA MET A 663 11.70 -17.39 54.59
C MET A 663 10.61 -18.02 55.48
N LYS A 664 9.58 -18.64 54.87
CA LYS A 664 8.52 -19.32 55.63
C LYS A 664 9.04 -20.47 56.49
N ARG A 665 10.08 -21.18 56.05
CA ARG A 665 10.69 -22.30 56.78
C ARG A 665 11.70 -21.85 57.83
N LYS A 666 12.48 -20.79 57.54
CA LYS A 666 13.60 -20.34 58.38
C LYS A 666 13.12 -19.58 59.62
N TYR A 667 12.03 -18.81 59.51
CA TYR A 667 11.56 -17.92 60.58
C TYR A 667 10.37 -18.45 61.40
N THR A 668 10.04 -19.74 61.30
CA THR A 668 9.10 -20.40 62.23
C THR A 668 9.75 -20.58 63.60
N CYS A 669 9.30 -19.79 64.59
CA CYS A 669 9.82 -19.83 65.97
C CYS A 669 8.77 -20.41 66.93
N ASP A 670 9.21 -21.21 67.90
CA ASP A 670 8.41 -21.70 69.02
C ASP A 670 8.97 -21.20 70.37
N ARG A 671 8.37 -21.61 71.49
CA ARG A 671 8.80 -21.18 72.84
C ARG A 671 10.10 -21.85 73.30
N SER A 672 10.67 -22.78 72.53
CA SER A 672 11.90 -23.50 72.86
C SER A 672 13.16 -22.86 72.26
N VAL A 673 13.01 -21.87 71.37
CA VAL A 673 14.12 -21.16 70.73
C VAL A 673 14.88 -20.30 71.74
N THR A 674 16.22 -20.43 71.78
CA THR A 674 17.08 -19.65 72.68
C THR A 674 17.23 -18.19 72.24
N VAL A 675 17.56 -17.31 73.18
CA VAL A 675 17.80 -15.88 72.90
C VAL A 675 18.91 -15.68 71.87
N THR A 676 20.02 -16.40 72.00
CA THR A 676 21.13 -16.37 71.03
C THR A 676 20.68 -16.75 69.62
N ARG A 677 19.82 -17.76 69.49
CA ARG A 677 19.28 -18.17 68.19
C ARG A 677 18.32 -17.13 67.61
N LEU A 678 17.59 -16.40 68.45
CA LEU A 678 16.74 -15.29 68.02
C LEU A 678 17.59 -14.10 67.55
N GLU A 679 18.71 -13.81 68.20
CA GLU A 679 19.69 -12.80 67.76
C GLU A 679 20.30 -13.15 66.40
N ASP A 680 20.71 -14.41 66.20
CA ASP A 680 21.20 -14.90 64.89
C ASP A 680 20.12 -14.75 63.81
N LEU A 681 18.86 -15.12 64.10
CA LEU A 681 17.76 -14.99 63.15
C LEU A 681 17.43 -13.52 62.84
N LEU A 682 17.61 -12.60 63.78
CA LEU A 682 17.45 -11.17 63.54
C LEU A 682 18.55 -10.62 62.61
N GLN A 683 19.80 -11.05 62.80
CA GLN A 683 20.89 -10.68 61.91
C GLN A 683 20.69 -11.25 60.51
N ASP A 684 20.35 -12.54 60.40
CA ASP A 684 20.00 -13.20 59.14
C ASP A 684 18.85 -12.47 58.41
N ALA A 685 17.85 -11.98 59.14
CA ALA A 685 16.73 -11.23 58.57
C ALA A 685 17.14 -9.85 58.05
N ALA A 686 18.13 -9.21 58.67
CA ALA A 686 18.69 -7.95 58.20
C ALA A 686 19.46 -8.16 56.88
N ASP A 687 20.28 -9.21 56.79
CA ASP A 687 21.03 -9.56 55.60
C ASP A 687 20.09 -9.96 54.44
N GLU A 688 19.03 -10.73 54.73
CA GLU A 688 18.00 -11.09 53.75
C GLU A 688 17.23 -9.87 53.23
N LYS A 689 17.00 -8.86 54.09
CA LYS A 689 16.37 -7.60 53.68
C LYS A 689 17.23 -6.84 52.66
N GLU A 690 18.56 -6.85 52.83
CA GLU A 690 19.48 -6.24 51.87
C GLU A 690 19.44 -6.99 50.53
N GLN A 691 19.47 -8.33 50.54
CA GLN A 691 19.33 -9.15 49.33
C GLN A 691 18.00 -8.92 48.60
N LEU A 692 16.90 -8.71 49.34
CA LEU A 692 15.60 -8.34 48.77
C LEU A 692 15.61 -6.95 48.13
N ALA A 693 16.31 -5.99 48.74
CA ALA A 693 16.47 -4.66 48.17
C ALA A 693 17.27 -4.71 46.86
N GLU A 694 18.36 -5.48 46.80
CA GLU A 694 19.09 -5.73 45.55
C GLU A 694 18.20 -6.39 44.51
N PHE A 695 17.43 -7.42 44.88
CA PHE A 695 16.54 -8.09 43.94
C PHE A 695 15.40 -7.18 43.45
N GLN A 696 14.93 -6.24 44.27
CA GLN A 696 13.98 -5.20 43.84
C GLN A 696 14.58 -4.35 42.71
N THR A 697 15.86 -3.97 42.77
CA THR A 697 16.50 -3.23 41.67
C THR A 697 16.52 -4.02 40.36
N HIS A 698 16.71 -5.35 40.45
CA HIS A 698 16.61 -6.24 39.29
C HIS A 698 15.20 -6.25 38.69
N LEU A 699 14.15 -6.34 39.53
CA LEU A 699 12.75 -6.26 39.09
C LEU A 699 12.41 -4.90 38.44
N GLU A 700 12.97 -3.80 38.96
CA GLU A 700 12.84 -2.47 38.35
C GLU A 700 13.53 -2.40 36.98
N GLY A 701 14.65 -3.12 36.80
CA GLY A 701 15.29 -3.34 35.52
C GLY A 701 14.37 -4.07 34.52
N LEU A 702 13.75 -5.18 34.93
CA LEU A 702 12.78 -5.91 34.12
C LEU A 702 11.57 -5.03 33.77
N LYS A 703 11.04 -4.27 34.73
CA LYS A 703 9.92 -3.33 34.51
C LYS A 703 10.25 -2.25 33.46
N ARG A 704 11.49 -1.75 33.43
CA ARG A 704 11.94 -0.81 32.40
C ARG A 704 12.01 -1.48 31.02
N ARG A 705 12.62 -2.67 30.94
CA ARG A 705 12.70 -3.46 29.70
C ARG A 705 11.33 -3.84 29.14
N ALA A 706 10.34 -4.12 30.00
CA ALA A 706 8.99 -4.47 29.58
C ALA A 706 8.33 -3.39 28.68
N LYS A 707 8.72 -2.12 28.82
CA LYS A 707 8.19 -1.02 28.01
C LYS A 707 8.70 -1.02 26.57
N THR A 708 9.84 -1.65 26.31
CA THR A 708 10.50 -1.68 24.99
C THR A 708 10.34 -3.02 24.27
N VAL A 709 9.86 -4.06 24.96
CA VAL A 709 9.67 -5.39 24.37
C VAL A 709 8.40 -5.41 23.51
N VAL A 710 8.55 -5.75 22.23
CA VAL A 710 7.45 -5.84 21.27
C VAL A 710 6.53 -7.01 21.62
N GLN A 711 5.21 -6.79 21.53
CA GLN A 711 4.25 -7.87 21.79
C GLN A 711 4.09 -8.75 20.55
N LEU A 712 4.45 -10.04 20.68
CA LEU A 712 4.32 -11.00 19.58
C LEU A 712 2.92 -11.61 19.45
N LYS A 713 2.15 -11.67 20.55
CA LYS A 713 0.81 -12.26 20.55
C LYS A 713 -0.10 -11.70 19.45
N PRO A 714 -0.23 -10.38 19.25
CA PRO A 714 -1.03 -9.80 18.17
C PRO A 714 -0.70 -10.29 16.74
N ARG A 715 0.50 -10.83 16.50
CA ARG A 715 0.91 -11.40 15.21
C ARG A 715 0.27 -12.77 14.95
N ASN A 716 -0.26 -13.42 15.98
CA ASN A 716 -0.93 -14.71 15.88
C ASN A 716 -2.40 -14.51 15.46
N PRO A 717 -2.85 -15.06 14.31
CA PRO A 717 -4.22 -14.93 13.83
C PRO A 717 -5.27 -15.50 14.79
N ALA A 718 -4.87 -16.46 15.65
CA ALA A 718 -5.75 -17.04 16.66
C ALA A 718 -5.99 -16.12 17.87
N SER A 719 -5.24 -15.03 18.00
CA SER A 719 -5.40 -14.06 19.07
C SER A 719 -6.15 -12.83 18.57
N ALA A 720 -7.38 -12.66 19.04
CA ALA A 720 -8.16 -11.47 18.69
C ALA A 720 -7.52 -10.23 19.33
N THR A 721 -7.07 -9.28 18.51
CA THR A 721 -6.57 -7.99 18.97
C THR A 721 -7.73 -7.15 19.48
N LYS A 722 -7.64 -6.66 20.73
CA LYS A 722 -8.66 -5.78 21.31
C LYS A 722 -8.30 -4.33 21.02
N GLY A 723 -9.00 -3.73 20.05
CA GLY A 723 -8.85 -2.30 19.72
C GLY A 723 -7.84 -2.03 18.60
N LYS A 724 -7.59 -0.74 18.35
CA LYS A 724 -6.62 -0.28 17.35
C LYS A 724 -5.22 -0.41 17.93
N LEU A 725 -4.35 -1.19 17.28
CA LEU A 725 -2.94 -1.30 17.64
C LEU A 725 -2.11 -0.39 16.71
N PRO A 726 -1.16 0.38 17.23
CA PRO A 726 -0.21 1.10 16.39
C PRO A 726 0.66 0.09 15.64
N VAL A 727 0.80 0.28 14.33
CA VAL A 727 1.66 -0.53 13.46
C VAL A 727 2.84 0.35 13.04
N GLN A 728 4.03 -0.23 13.04
CA GLN A 728 5.24 0.40 12.55
C GLN A 728 5.68 -0.31 11.26
N ALA A 729 5.85 0.45 10.18
CA ALA A 729 6.47 -0.07 8.97
C ALA A 729 7.97 -0.29 9.24
N VAL A 730 8.46 -1.50 8.92
CA VAL A 730 9.85 -1.90 9.15
C VAL A 730 10.72 -1.59 7.93
N CYS A 731 10.12 -1.55 6.73
CA CYS A 731 10.78 -1.21 5.49
C CYS A 731 9.88 -0.32 4.62
N ASP A 732 10.48 0.33 3.64
CA ASP A 732 9.73 1.07 2.63
C ASP A 732 9.03 0.08 1.69
N PHE A 733 7.69 0.15 1.64
CA PHE A 733 6.89 -0.59 0.68
C PHE A 733 6.38 0.38 -0.39
N LYS A 734 6.94 0.28 -1.60
CA LYS A 734 6.33 0.87 -2.79
C LYS A 734 5.53 -0.22 -3.47
N GLN A 735 4.20 -0.16 -3.34
CA GLN A 735 3.32 -0.96 -4.17
C GLN A 735 3.50 -0.51 -5.62
N MET A 736 4.37 -1.18 -6.37
CA MET A 736 4.43 -0.95 -7.80
C MET A 736 3.17 -1.57 -8.42
N GLU A 737 2.39 -0.77 -9.13
CA GLU A 737 1.49 -1.27 -10.17
C GLU A 737 2.37 -1.98 -11.22
N VAL A 738 2.59 -3.28 -11.03
CA VAL A 738 3.30 -4.10 -12.01
C VAL A 738 2.31 -4.48 -13.09
N THR A 739 2.05 -3.57 -14.03
CA THR A 739 1.35 -3.84 -15.30
C THR A 739 2.10 -4.84 -16.19
N SER A 740 3.25 -5.37 -15.78
CA SER A 740 4.10 -6.31 -16.52
C SER A 740 4.19 -7.72 -15.93
N LEU A 741 3.38 -8.10 -14.93
CA LEU A 741 3.39 -9.44 -14.32
C LEU A 741 2.61 -10.50 -15.12
N SER A 742 2.41 -10.29 -16.43
CA SER A 742 2.02 -11.37 -17.35
C SER A 742 3.19 -12.30 -17.72
N VAL A 743 4.43 -11.97 -17.33
CA VAL A 743 5.65 -12.66 -17.79
C VAL A 743 5.90 -14.02 -17.11
N LEU A 744 5.22 -14.34 -15.99
CA LEU A 744 5.44 -15.61 -15.26
C LEU A 744 4.18 -16.40 -14.88
N GLY A 745 2.97 -15.89 -15.12
CA GLY A 745 1.74 -16.60 -14.70
C GLY A 745 1.65 -16.88 -13.18
N LEU A 746 2.50 -16.25 -12.37
CA LEU A 746 2.53 -16.39 -10.91
C LEU A 746 1.86 -15.18 -10.26
N THR A 747 0.54 -15.09 -10.42
CA THR A 747 -0.30 -14.16 -9.65
C THR A 747 -0.97 -14.91 -8.52
N HIS A 748 -0.28 -15.10 -7.40
CA HIS A 748 -0.91 -15.41 -6.11
C HIS A 748 0.10 -15.22 -4.98
N SER A 749 0.26 -14.00 -4.45
CA SER A 749 0.66 -13.74 -3.04
C SER A 749 0.99 -12.26 -2.81
N LEU A 750 0.03 -11.34 -2.95
CA LEU A 750 0.26 -9.92 -2.58
C LEU A 750 -0.91 -9.28 -1.82
N THR A 751 -1.56 -10.06 -0.94
CA THR A 751 -2.64 -9.55 -0.06
C THR A 751 -2.50 -9.97 1.40
N ARG A 752 -1.29 -10.03 1.95
CA ARG A 752 -1.06 -10.15 3.40
C ARG A 752 0.15 -9.34 3.86
N PHE A 753 -0.07 -8.05 4.10
CA PHE A 753 0.66 -7.26 5.09
C PHE A 753 -0.32 -6.28 5.75
#